data_AF-A0A1Q6JUN8-F1
#
_entry.id   AF-A0A1Q6JUN8-F1
#
_cell.length_a   1.000
_cell.length_b   1.000
_cell.length_c   1.000
_cell.angle_alpha   90.00
_cell.angle_beta   90.00
_cell.angle_gamma   90.00
#
_symmetry.space_group_name_H-M   'P 1'
#
loop_
_entity.id
_entity.type
_entity.pdbx_description
1 polymer ?
#
loop_
_entity_poly.entity_id
_entity_poly.type
_entity_poly.pdbx_seq_one_letter_code
_entity_poly.pdbx_strand_id
1 'polypeptide(L)'
;MEEIRFNSEVLNKIMTEKTRKESFTKEKIKKGLSYMELDLQGEQVTQEDINLLVEILNGLKLKNADLSNVNIRKMRLERLELNGCVIPEDFFEESEIGYVTLGAMELQNGGVEKASKSRSVNSITLLGERKLNAKTILKDYPDFDSLDIMEKYDITNNPYYRLPQYADLSSLTKVEGLEKLDLYNVEISQSNADAIAMIKNLKELGISDTNLTANVILPQISGLKELLLSGNIQSLNIISQQKNVTSLTIGQDGKNDIDTSELRDFSNLRDLVLSNFRGVEENLPRANGIENIILKNCGIQNATRSVLNRYPKLTQMNLDRNPLSDTSVEDMKKAKIERGIIISFKESQVYEKLNSQVLKVSSEELEKKIKQYLSIYSSDSMSQYDVLVASPWGQTIKDVGVLNEISRLGIADLALKKIKNVEVESWKLLSPETQEILKKGQKRTIEISALNGLSVENLKELEKNKNIKIKVTHDSHGEYRPEELIPIIEVMEQIKSQIQSDASEYEKFKMVYNIIGKSANYDHSGCQGSREYVEGAENITRSLKGVLLEGRAVCVGYALALEKCLKYIGIDAKHVSGYAYGKKENAHAWNQVCIDGKWYNADLTWDSKRLQRGMPLEYCLVGDEKFNQEHTASTYEGNIAQKCTDDYSLNEVGVMADKPTRTTFGKGIPTLFGIDEFKTVAHETVIEQSMLDGIRKEIKKSQEQSKIKEENEK
;
A
#
# COMPACT_ATOMS: atom_id res chain seq x y z
N MET A 1 -56.27 -12.76 -4.95
CA MET A 1 -55.33 -11.62 -4.96
C MET A 1 -54.82 -11.51 -6.38
N GLU A 2 -54.86 -10.32 -6.98
CA GLU A 2 -54.30 -10.13 -8.33
C GLU A 2 -52.82 -10.53 -8.32
N GLU A 3 -52.48 -11.46 -9.21
CA GLU A 3 -51.10 -11.81 -9.48
C GLU A 3 -50.48 -10.68 -10.29
N ILE A 4 -49.34 -10.20 -9.82
CA ILE A 4 -48.56 -9.17 -10.51
C ILE A 4 -47.54 -9.86 -11.40
N ARG A 5 -47.41 -9.34 -12.61
CA ARG A 5 -46.32 -9.64 -13.52
C ARG A 5 -45.81 -8.34 -14.12
N PHE A 6 -44.51 -8.11 -14.03
CA PHE A 6 -43.85 -6.97 -14.65
C PHE A 6 -43.66 -7.23 -16.15
N ASN A 7 -43.51 -6.19 -16.96
CA ASN A 7 -43.10 -6.30 -18.36
C ASN A 7 -41.61 -6.65 -18.46
N SER A 8 -40.79 -6.10 -17.56
CA SER A 8 -39.35 -6.44 -17.44
C SER A 8 -39.15 -7.89 -16.95
N GLU A 9 -38.35 -8.65 -17.71
CA GLU A 9 -38.02 -10.03 -17.36
C GLU A 9 -37.05 -10.08 -16.19
N VAL A 10 -36.12 -9.12 -16.08
CA VAL A 10 -35.19 -9.05 -14.94
C VAL A 10 -35.95 -8.71 -13.66
N LEU A 11 -36.92 -7.80 -13.68
CA LEU A 11 -37.79 -7.54 -12.53
C LEU A 11 -38.52 -8.82 -12.12
N ASN A 12 -39.18 -9.52 -13.05
CA ASN A 12 -39.86 -10.77 -12.71
C ASN A 12 -38.91 -11.83 -12.13
N LYS A 13 -37.67 -11.92 -12.64
CA LYS A 13 -36.65 -12.83 -12.12
C LYS A 13 -36.22 -12.44 -10.70
N ILE A 14 -35.89 -11.16 -10.46
CA ILE A 14 -35.57 -10.64 -9.13
C ILE A 14 -36.73 -10.93 -8.16
N MET A 15 -37.97 -10.71 -8.59
CA MET A 15 -39.17 -10.97 -7.79
C MET A 15 -39.31 -12.45 -7.45
N THR A 16 -39.07 -13.33 -8.43
CA THR A 16 -39.14 -14.79 -8.24
C THR A 16 -38.06 -15.27 -7.28
N GLU A 17 -36.82 -14.81 -7.44
CA GLU A 17 -35.68 -15.16 -6.57
C GLU A 17 -35.93 -14.71 -5.13
N LYS A 18 -36.47 -13.50 -4.94
CA LYS A 18 -36.67 -12.91 -3.61
C LYS A 18 -37.92 -13.43 -2.91
N THR A 19 -39.01 -13.66 -3.65
CA THR A 19 -40.27 -14.19 -3.09
C THR A 19 -40.33 -15.72 -3.06
N ARG A 20 -39.38 -16.39 -3.74
CA ARG A 20 -39.31 -17.86 -3.94
C ARG A 20 -40.58 -18.44 -4.57
N LYS A 21 -41.28 -17.65 -5.40
CA LYS A 21 -42.52 -18.04 -6.06
C LYS A 21 -42.59 -17.41 -7.44
N GLU A 22 -43.15 -18.16 -8.39
CA GLU A 22 -43.35 -17.68 -9.77
C GLU A 22 -44.47 -16.64 -9.89
N SER A 23 -45.36 -16.54 -8.88
CA SER A 23 -46.38 -15.50 -8.80
C SER A 23 -46.35 -14.73 -7.47
N PHE A 24 -46.51 -13.40 -7.59
CA PHE A 24 -46.37 -12.46 -6.47
C PHE A 24 -47.55 -11.47 -6.41
N THR A 25 -47.83 -10.97 -5.20
CA THR A 25 -48.95 -10.05 -4.88
C THR A 25 -48.39 -8.75 -4.30
N LYS A 26 -49.15 -7.64 -4.35
CA LYS A 26 -48.73 -6.32 -3.83
C LYS A 26 -48.13 -6.39 -2.43
N GLU A 27 -48.78 -7.11 -1.52
CA GLU A 27 -48.33 -7.27 -0.13
C GLU A 27 -46.98 -7.99 0.00
N LYS A 28 -46.74 -9.02 -0.83
CA LYS A 28 -45.48 -9.76 -0.83
C LYS A 28 -44.33 -8.92 -1.39
N ILE A 29 -44.59 -8.19 -2.48
CA ILE A 29 -43.62 -7.27 -3.07
C ILE A 29 -43.24 -6.20 -2.05
N LYS A 30 -44.23 -5.60 -1.38
CA LYS A 30 -44.01 -4.63 -0.30
C LYS A 30 -43.13 -5.21 0.81
N LYS A 31 -43.48 -6.37 1.35
CA LYS A 31 -42.69 -7.01 2.43
C LYS A 31 -41.29 -7.43 1.99
N GLY A 32 -41.13 -7.84 0.72
CA GLY A 32 -39.87 -8.35 0.18
C GLY A 32 -38.89 -7.27 -0.26
N LEU A 33 -39.37 -6.10 -0.72
CA LEU A 33 -38.56 -5.11 -1.43
C LEU A 33 -38.48 -3.73 -0.79
N SER A 34 -39.22 -3.42 0.29
CA SER A 34 -39.30 -2.06 0.86
C SER A 34 -37.95 -1.38 1.17
N TYR A 35 -36.84 -2.13 1.20
CA TYR A 35 -35.50 -1.61 1.47
C TYR A 35 -34.41 -2.12 0.52
N MET A 36 -34.78 -2.83 -0.56
CA MET A 36 -33.79 -3.45 -1.46
C MET A 36 -33.49 -2.58 -2.68
N GLU A 37 -32.22 -2.56 -3.08
CA GLU A 37 -31.76 -2.05 -4.36
C GLU A 37 -32.06 -3.09 -5.46
N LEU A 38 -32.70 -2.65 -6.55
CA LEU A 38 -33.04 -3.47 -7.71
C LEU A 38 -32.01 -3.24 -8.80
N ASP A 39 -31.09 -4.18 -8.97
CA ASP A 39 -30.06 -4.17 -10.03
C ASP A 39 -30.63 -4.76 -11.32
N LEU A 40 -30.96 -3.91 -12.29
CA LEU A 40 -31.65 -4.28 -13.54
C LEU A 40 -30.70 -4.61 -14.69
N GLN A 41 -29.39 -4.64 -14.45
CA GLN A 41 -28.38 -5.17 -15.39
C GLN A 41 -28.40 -4.52 -16.78
N GLY A 42 -28.80 -3.25 -16.86
CA GLY A 42 -28.94 -2.46 -18.08
C GLY A 42 -30.27 -2.66 -18.81
N GLU A 43 -31.21 -3.42 -18.26
CA GLU A 43 -32.53 -3.64 -18.88
C GLU A 43 -33.34 -2.34 -18.92
N GLN A 44 -34.05 -2.16 -20.03
CA GLN A 44 -35.02 -1.09 -20.19
C GLN A 44 -36.27 -1.39 -19.39
N VAL A 45 -36.69 -0.44 -18.56
CA VAL A 45 -37.89 -0.56 -17.74
C VAL A 45 -39.05 0.17 -18.39
N THR A 46 -40.25 -0.39 -18.30
CA THR A 46 -41.47 0.24 -18.83
C THR A 46 -42.08 1.22 -17.84
N GLN A 47 -42.87 2.17 -18.35
CA GLN A 47 -43.62 3.11 -17.50
C GLN A 47 -44.64 2.37 -16.62
N GLU A 48 -45.27 1.31 -17.12
CA GLU A 48 -46.21 0.49 -16.34
C GLU A 48 -45.51 -0.17 -15.14
N ASP A 49 -44.31 -0.69 -15.33
CA ASP A 49 -43.54 -1.33 -14.24
C ASP A 49 -43.19 -0.32 -13.15
N ILE A 50 -42.77 0.88 -13.53
CA ILE A 50 -42.42 1.95 -12.58
C ILE A 50 -43.66 2.44 -11.83
N ASN A 51 -44.78 2.66 -12.53
CA ASN A 51 -46.05 3.00 -11.90
C ASN A 51 -46.45 1.98 -10.84
N LEU A 52 -46.33 0.70 -11.16
CA LEU A 52 -46.66 -0.39 -10.25
C LEU A 52 -45.71 -0.47 -9.05
N LEU A 53 -44.40 -0.30 -9.28
CA LEU A 53 -43.41 -0.29 -8.19
C LEU A 53 -43.63 0.88 -7.23
N VAL A 54 -43.90 2.08 -7.76
CA VAL A 54 -44.20 3.28 -6.95
C VAL A 54 -45.46 3.07 -6.12
N GLU A 55 -46.52 2.52 -6.72
CA GLU A 55 -47.78 2.21 -6.03
C GLU A 55 -47.56 1.29 -4.81
N ILE A 56 -46.62 0.34 -4.93
CA ILE A 56 -46.42 -0.70 -3.91
C ILE A 56 -45.43 -0.26 -2.83
N LEU A 57 -44.32 0.37 -3.22
CA LEU A 57 -43.14 0.53 -2.37
C LEU A 57 -42.99 1.92 -1.74
N ASN A 58 -43.71 2.94 -2.22
CA ASN A 58 -43.61 4.34 -1.78
C ASN A 58 -42.18 4.96 -1.91
N GLY A 59 -41.18 4.18 -2.34
CA GLY A 59 -39.85 4.61 -2.69
C GLY A 59 -39.14 3.58 -3.56
N LEU A 60 -38.20 4.04 -4.38
CA LEU A 60 -37.48 3.23 -5.37
C LEU A 60 -35.99 3.29 -5.13
N LYS A 61 -35.32 2.14 -5.28
CA LYS A 61 -33.86 2.02 -5.29
C LYS A 61 -33.48 1.22 -6.52
N LEU A 62 -33.02 1.90 -7.57
CA LEU A 62 -32.74 1.30 -8.87
C LEU A 62 -31.25 1.41 -9.17
N LYS A 63 -30.70 0.32 -9.69
CA LYS A 63 -29.31 0.23 -10.10
C LYS A 63 -29.20 -0.35 -11.49
N ASN A 64 -28.30 0.19 -12.32
CA ASN A 64 -28.08 -0.28 -13.69
C ASN A 64 -29.39 -0.40 -14.48
N ALA A 65 -30.25 0.61 -14.47
CA ALA A 65 -31.55 0.58 -15.16
C ALA A 65 -31.56 1.56 -16.34
N ASP A 66 -32.07 1.14 -17.49
CA ASP A 66 -32.39 2.08 -18.56
C ASP A 66 -33.81 2.62 -18.36
N LEU A 67 -33.89 3.87 -17.89
CA LEU A 67 -35.13 4.61 -17.63
C LEU A 67 -35.39 5.66 -18.71
N SER A 68 -34.70 5.60 -19.87
CA SER A 68 -34.78 6.59 -20.96
C SER A 68 -36.20 6.89 -21.45
N ASN A 69 -37.12 5.92 -21.31
CA ASN A 69 -38.52 6.03 -21.73
C ASN A 69 -39.51 6.11 -20.55
N VAL A 70 -39.02 6.41 -19.35
CA VAL A 70 -39.81 6.51 -18.12
C VAL A 70 -39.72 7.94 -17.60
N ASN A 71 -40.81 8.46 -17.04
CA ASN A 71 -40.75 9.59 -16.12
C ASN A 71 -41.59 9.33 -14.86
N ILE A 72 -41.31 10.08 -13.80
CA ILE A 72 -42.08 10.03 -12.54
C ILE A 72 -42.91 11.31 -12.38
N ARG A 73 -43.42 11.82 -13.50
CA ARG A 73 -44.11 13.11 -13.51
C ARG A 73 -45.35 13.10 -12.64
N LYS A 74 -45.49 14.13 -11.79
CA LYS A 74 -46.60 14.27 -10.81
C LYS A 74 -46.71 13.14 -9.78
N MET A 75 -45.71 12.27 -9.69
CA MET A 75 -45.65 11.25 -8.65
C MET A 75 -45.14 11.83 -7.34
N ARG A 76 -45.59 11.25 -6.24
CA ARG A 76 -45.07 11.52 -4.91
C ARG A 76 -44.31 10.30 -4.39
N LEU A 77 -43.04 10.46 -4.09
CA LEU A 77 -42.19 9.40 -3.56
C LEU A 77 -41.58 9.83 -2.22
N GLU A 78 -41.48 8.90 -1.28
CA GLU A 78 -40.70 9.13 -0.06
C GLU A 78 -39.20 9.14 -0.38
N ARG A 79 -38.77 8.27 -1.29
CA ARG A 79 -37.36 8.01 -1.58
C ARG A 79 -37.15 7.56 -3.01
N LEU A 80 -36.10 8.06 -3.65
CA LEU A 80 -35.64 7.64 -4.96
C LEU A 80 -34.11 7.55 -4.95
N GLU A 81 -33.54 6.37 -5.11
CA GLU A 81 -32.10 6.16 -5.21
C GLU A 81 -31.78 5.60 -6.59
N LEU A 82 -30.95 6.31 -7.36
CA LEU A 82 -30.53 5.94 -8.70
C LEU A 82 -29.01 5.76 -8.71
N ASN A 83 -28.55 4.60 -9.20
CA ASN A 83 -27.13 4.32 -9.33
C ASN A 83 -26.82 3.62 -10.67
N GLY A 84 -26.18 4.32 -11.60
CA GLY A 84 -25.90 3.72 -12.92
C GLY A 84 -27.15 3.59 -13.79
N CYS A 85 -28.15 4.43 -13.59
CA CYS A 85 -29.37 4.52 -14.37
C CYS A 85 -29.30 5.61 -15.45
N VAL A 86 -29.89 5.33 -16.61
CA VAL A 86 -30.05 6.29 -17.70
C VAL A 86 -31.40 6.97 -17.54
N ILE A 87 -31.41 8.28 -17.27
CA ILE A 87 -32.66 9.06 -17.05
C ILE A 87 -32.86 10.16 -18.11
N PRO A 88 -34.09 10.35 -18.63
CA PRO A 88 -34.41 11.41 -19.57
C PRO A 88 -34.46 12.79 -18.90
N GLU A 89 -34.55 13.84 -19.72
CA GLU A 89 -34.54 15.24 -19.27
C GLU A 89 -35.73 15.64 -18.39
N ASP A 90 -36.88 15.02 -18.63
CA ASP A 90 -38.16 15.27 -17.96
C ASP A 90 -38.43 14.28 -16.83
N PHE A 91 -37.47 13.41 -16.48
CA PHE A 91 -37.67 12.32 -15.53
C PHE A 91 -38.31 12.78 -14.21
N PHE A 92 -37.79 13.86 -13.63
CA PHE A 92 -38.23 14.44 -12.36
C PHE A 92 -39.35 15.48 -12.49
N GLU A 93 -39.78 15.83 -13.71
CA GLU A 93 -40.63 16.99 -13.95
C GLU A 93 -41.91 16.94 -13.11
N GLU A 94 -42.23 18.00 -12.38
CA GLU A 94 -43.42 18.11 -11.53
C GLU A 94 -43.58 17.02 -10.43
N SER A 95 -42.55 16.24 -10.12
CA SER A 95 -42.58 15.25 -9.02
C SER A 95 -42.47 15.91 -7.64
N GLU A 96 -42.85 15.19 -6.58
CA GLU A 96 -42.59 15.56 -5.18
C GLU A 96 -41.85 14.41 -4.50
N ILE A 97 -40.61 14.62 -4.07
CA ILE A 97 -39.76 13.54 -3.59
C ILE A 97 -39.19 13.88 -2.21
N GLY A 98 -39.32 12.99 -1.24
CA GLY A 98 -38.71 13.20 0.09
C GLY A 98 -37.18 13.21 0.00
N TYR A 99 -36.60 12.14 -0.53
CA TYR A 99 -35.16 11.91 -0.59
C TYR A 99 -34.71 11.43 -1.96
N VAL A 100 -33.67 12.03 -2.53
CA VAL A 100 -33.09 11.64 -3.82
C VAL A 100 -31.61 11.28 -3.64
N THR A 101 -31.19 10.08 -4.07
CA THR A 101 -29.77 9.75 -4.28
C THR A 101 -29.48 9.68 -5.77
N LEU A 102 -28.39 10.33 -6.20
CA LEU A 102 -27.85 10.24 -7.55
C LEU A 102 -26.44 9.65 -7.52
N GLY A 103 -26.23 8.56 -8.27
CA GLY A 103 -24.96 7.89 -8.46
C GLY A 103 -24.03 8.62 -9.44
N ALA A 104 -22.82 8.09 -9.58
CA ALA A 104 -21.75 8.72 -10.35
C ALA A 104 -22.13 8.94 -11.82
N MET A 105 -22.84 7.99 -12.42
CA MET A 105 -23.28 8.08 -13.82
C MET A 105 -24.37 9.14 -14.01
N GLU A 106 -25.30 9.24 -13.05
CA GLU A 106 -26.32 10.28 -13.04
C GLU A 106 -25.69 11.66 -12.94
N LEU A 107 -24.67 11.83 -12.09
CA LEU A 107 -23.92 13.09 -11.99
C LEU A 107 -23.26 13.49 -13.31
N GLN A 108 -22.68 12.53 -14.05
CA GLN A 108 -22.06 12.80 -15.37
C GLN A 108 -23.10 13.23 -16.41
N ASN A 109 -24.33 12.72 -16.31
CA ASN A 109 -25.39 12.91 -17.29
C ASN A 109 -26.41 13.99 -16.89
N GLY A 110 -25.98 15.00 -16.13
CA GLY A 110 -26.81 16.15 -15.76
C GLY A 110 -27.91 15.85 -14.74
N GLY A 111 -27.77 14.77 -13.95
CA GLY A 111 -28.77 14.34 -12.98
C GLY A 111 -29.15 15.41 -11.95
N VAL A 112 -28.19 16.27 -11.57
CA VAL A 112 -28.44 17.40 -10.65
C VAL A 112 -29.40 18.43 -11.27
N GLU A 113 -29.18 18.80 -12.54
CA GLU A 113 -30.08 19.70 -13.26
C GLU A 113 -31.47 19.06 -13.44
N LYS A 114 -31.52 17.77 -13.80
CA LYS A 114 -32.77 17.02 -13.94
C LYS A 114 -33.55 16.99 -12.62
N ALA A 115 -32.90 16.67 -11.51
CA ALA A 115 -33.52 16.65 -10.18
C ALA A 115 -34.06 18.03 -9.76
N SER A 116 -33.42 19.12 -10.22
CA SER A 116 -33.89 20.49 -9.95
C SER A 116 -35.24 20.84 -10.59
N LYS A 117 -35.73 20.03 -11.55
CA LYS A 117 -37.05 20.20 -12.19
C LYS A 117 -38.20 19.58 -11.39
N SER A 118 -37.91 18.94 -10.25
CA SER A 118 -38.92 18.46 -9.30
C SER A 118 -39.62 19.64 -8.62
N ARG A 119 -40.89 19.48 -8.21
CA ARG A 119 -41.61 20.52 -7.45
C ARG A 119 -41.02 20.69 -6.06
N SER A 120 -40.59 19.59 -5.43
CA SER A 120 -39.96 19.65 -4.13
C SER A 120 -39.08 18.44 -3.90
N VAL A 121 -37.90 18.69 -3.31
CA VAL A 121 -37.01 17.65 -2.80
C VAL A 121 -36.51 18.05 -1.42
N ASN A 122 -36.77 17.25 -0.38
CA ASN A 122 -36.35 17.62 0.98
C ASN A 122 -34.86 17.31 1.24
N SER A 123 -34.35 16.22 0.65
CA SER A 123 -32.97 15.78 0.85
C SER A 123 -32.37 15.23 -0.45
N ILE A 124 -31.13 15.61 -0.73
CA ILE A 124 -30.37 15.13 -1.89
C ILE A 124 -29.03 14.55 -1.42
N THR A 125 -28.69 13.37 -1.93
CA THR A 125 -27.39 12.73 -1.75
C THR A 125 -26.74 12.52 -3.11
N LEU A 126 -25.53 13.03 -3.29
CA LEU A 126 -24.74 12.88 -4.52
C LEU A 126 -23.56 11.95 -4.25
N LEU A 127 -23.47 10.86 -5.02
CA LEU A 127 -22.42 9.85 -4.89
C LEU A 127 -21.47 9.92 -6.09
N GLY A 128 -20.32 10.54 -5.90
CA GLY A 128 -19.25 10.60 -6.90
C GLY A 128 -18.57 9.24 -7.13
N GLU A 129 -17.99 9.08 -8.32
CA GLU A 129 -17.24 7.89 -8.73
C GLU A 129 -16.05 7.68 -7.81
N ARG A 130 -15.85 6.46 -7.29
CA ARG A 130 -14.67 6.10 -6.47
C ARG A 130 -13.43 5.84 -7.32
N LYS A 131 -13.13 6.74 -8.25
CA LYS A 131 -11.99 6.62 -9.14
C LYS A 131 -10.69 6.89 -8.40
N LEU A 132 -9.72 6.00 -8.55
CA LEU A 132 -8.40 6.16 -7.94
C LEU A 132 -7.56 7.20 -8.69
N ASN A 133 -6.81 7.98 -7.93
CA ASN A 133 -5.80 8.90 -8.43
C ASN A 133 -4.47 8.15 -8.59
N ALA A 134 -4.32 7.42 -9.70
CA ALA A 134 -3.12 6.65 -9.99
C ALA A 134 -1.83 7.50 -9.91
N LYS A 135 -1.90 8.79 -10.30
CA LYS A 135 -0.75 9.71 -10.21
C LYS A 135 -0.33 9.95 -8.75
N THR A 136 -1.29 10.19 -7.85
CA THR A 136 -0.99 10.36 -6.41
C THR A 136 -0.54 9.05 -5.78
N ILE A 137 -1.16 7.93 -6.15
CA ILE A 137 -0.74 6.60 -5.66
C ILE A 137 0.69 6.29 -6.08
N LEU A 138 1.03 6.42 -7.36
CA LEU A 138 2.37 6.11 -7.86
C LEU A 138 3.43 7.12 -7.41
N LYS A 139 3.02 8.34 -7.06
CA LYS A 139 3.91 9.31 -6.42
C LYS A 139 4.31 8.86 -5.02
N ASP A 140 3.35 8.38 -4.23
CA ASP A 140 3.57 8.00 -2.82
C ASP A 140 4.01 6.53 -2.67
N TYR A 141 3.68 5.68 -3.65
CA TYR A 141 4.02 4.26 -3.77
C TYR A 141 4.47 3.94 -5.21
N PRO A 142 5.72 4.25 -5.58
CA PRO A 142 6.25 4.02 -6.93
C PRO A 142 6.14 2.56 -7.41
N ASP A 143 6.27 1.60 -6.47
CA ASP A 143 6.19 0.16 -6.73
C ASP A 143 4.83 -0.45 -6.32
N PHE A 144 3.72 0.27 -6.52
CA PHE A 144 2.38 -0.14 -6.08
C PHE A 144 2.02 -1.58 -6.46
N ASP A 145 2.43 -2.05 -7.65
CA ASP A 145 2.14 -3.41 -8.12
C ASP A 145 2.80 -4.51 -7.29
N SER A 146 3.88 -4.18 -6.59
CA SER A 146 4.62 -5.09 -5.72
C SER A 146 4.07 -5.14 -4.29
N LEU A 147 3.09 -4.28 -3.95
CA LEU A 147 2.39 -4.31 -2.67
C LEU A 147 1.49 -5.54 -2.55
N ASP A 148 1.32 -6.01 -1.32
CA ASP A 148 0.39 -7.11 -1.04
C ASP A 148 -1.08 -6.65 -1.16
N ILE A 149 -1.98 -7.63 -1.11
CA ILE A 149 -3.42 -7.41 -1.28
C ILE A 149 -4.00 -6.50 -0.20
N MET A 150 -3.51 -6.58 1.04
CA MET A 150 -4.01 -5.78 2.16
C MET A 150 -3.50 -4.33 2.10
N GLU A 151 -2.24 -4.13 1.70
CA GLU A 151 -1.68 -2.79 1.46
C GLU A 151 -2.40 -2.09 0.30
N LYS A 152 -2.63 -2.81 -0.80
CA LYS A 152 -3.44 -2.31 -1.91
C LYS A 152 -4.85 -2.01 -1.44
N TYR A 153 -5.46 -2.85 -0.61
CA TYR A 153 -6.78 -2.61 -0.05
C TYR A 153 -6.83 -1.32 0.80
N ASP A 154 -5.85 -1.10 1.68
CA ASP A 154 -5.78 0.11 2.51
C ASP A 154 -5.60 1.38 1.67
N ILE A 155 -4.71 1.34 0.66
CA ILE A 155 -4.47 2.47 -0.25
C ILE A 155 -5.72 2.78 -1.07
N THR A 156 -6.32 1.75 -1.69
CA THR A 156 -7.50 1.92 -2.56
C THR A 156 -8.75 2.34 -1.78
N ASN A 157 -8.81 2.07 -0.47
CA ASN A 157 -9.89 2.53 0.39
C ASN A 157 -9.66 3.89 1.04
N ASN A 158 -8.47 4.49 0.95
CA ASN A 158 -8.19 5.79 1.55
C ASN A 158 -8.65 6.95 0.65
N PRO A 159 -9.51 7.88 1.14
CA PRO A 159 -10.00 9.02 0.35
C PRO A 159 -8.92 9.93 -0.25
N TYR A 160 -7.74 10.03 0.37
CA TYR A 160 -6.63 10.82 -0.15
C TYR A 160 -6.19 10.39 -1.56
N TYR A 161 -6.30 9.10 -1.88
CA TYR A 161 -5.95 8.54 -3.18
C TYR A 161 -7.13 8.49 -4.16
N ARG A 162 -8.25 9.16 -3.87
CA ARG A 162 -9.39 9.25 -4.78
C ARG A 162 -9.39 10.57 -5.55
N LEU A 163 -9.86 10.52 -6.79
CA LEU A 163 -10.22 11.70 -7.55
C LEU A 163 -11.67 12.06 -7.21
N PRO A 164 -11.95 13.25 -6.66
CA PRO A 164 -13.32 13.69 -6.51
C PRO A 164 -13.94 13.92 -7.88
N GLN A 165 -15.22 13.55 -8.03
CA GLN A 165 -15.95 13.74 -9.26
C GLN A 165 -16.53 15.15 -9.32
N TYR A 166 -16.30 15.86 -10.43
CA TYR A 166 -16.96 17.13 -10.68
C TYR A 166 -18.45 16.93 -10.99
N ALA A 167 -19.30 17.74 -10.36
CA ALA A 167 -20.71 17.92 -10.68
C ALA A 167 -21.07 19.40 -10.49
N ASP A 168 -21.81 20.00 -11.43
CA ASP A 168 -22.30 21.37 -11.29
C ASP A 168 -23.50 21.41 -10.33
N LEU A 169 -23.33 22.11 -9.21
CA LEU A 169 -24.34 22.24 -8.15
C LEU A 169 -25.23 23.49 -8.31
N SER A 170 -24.99 24.33 -9.33
CA SER A 170 -25.69 25.60 -9.54
C SER A 170 -27.22 25.45 -9.59
N SER A 171 -27.72 24.37 -10.18
CA SER A 171 -29.15 24.10 -10.31
C SER A 171 -29.84 23.74 -8.99
N LEU A 172 -29.11 23.32 -7.95
CA LEU A 172 -29.68 23.02 -6.64
C LEU A 172 -30.30 24.25 -5.97
N THR A 173 -29.86 25.46 -6.34
CA THR A 173 -30.43 26.73 -5.87
C THR A 173 -31.91 26.92 -6.23
N LYS A 174 -32.39 26.17 -7.22
CA LYS A 174 -33.78 26.18 -7.70
C LYS A 174 -34.65 25.12 -7.03
N VAL A 175 -34.06 24.16 -6.32
CA VAL A 175 -34.81 23.08 -5.67
C VAL A 175 -35.60 23.64 -4.49
N GLU A 176 -36.92 23.60 -4.57
CA GLU A 176 -37.77 23.98 -3.45
C GLU A 176 -37.77 22.89 -2.37
N GLY A 177 -37.78 23.30 -1.10
CA GLY A 177 -37.85 22.39 0.04
C GLY A 177 -36.55 21.70 0.45
N LEU A 178 -35.42 21.94 -0.23
CA LEU A 178 -34.15 21.27 0.10
C LEU A 178 -33.60 21.70 1.47
N GLU A 179 -33.65 20.79 2.44
CA GLU A 179 -33.18 21.00 3.81
C GLU A 179 -31.88 20.24 4.10
N LYS A 180 -31.58 19.16 3.37
CA LYS A 180 -30.38 18.33 3.58
C LYS A 180 -29.66 18.02 2.28
N LEU A 181 -28.35 18.25 2.25
CA LEU A 181 -27.47 17.91 1.13
C LEU A 181 -26.27 17.09 1.61
N ASP A 182 -26.11 15.88 1.09
CA ASP A 182 -24.95 15.04 1.35
C ASP A 182 -24.14 14.80 0.07
N LEU A 183 -22.84 15.09 0.14
CA LEU A 183 -21.90 15.01 -0.98
C LEU A 183 -20.81 13.98 -0.65
N TYR A 184 -20.74 12.89 -1.41
CA TYR A 184 -19.75 11.82 -1.22
C TYR A 184 -18.79 11.77 -2.40
N ASN A 185 -17.51 12.02 -2.17
CA ASN A 185 -16.47 12.09 -3.21
C ASN A 185 -16.84 13.01 -4.41
N VAL A 186 -17.56 14.10 -4.14
CA VAL A 186 -17.88 15.17 -5.11
C VAL A 186 -16.90 16.32 -4.93
N GLU A 187 -16.43 16.91 -6.03
CA GLU A 187 -15.49 18.03 -6.00
C GLU A 187 -16.16 19.30 -5.46
N ILE A 188 -15.57 19.86 -4.39
CA ILE A 188 -15.98 21.14 -3.82
C ILE A 188 -15.03 22.23 -4.32
N SER A 189 -15.29 22.72 -5.53
CA SER A 189 -14.67 23.94 -6.05
C SER A 189 -15.29 25.18 -5.38
N GLN A 190 -14.67 26.36 -5.53
CA GLN A 190 -15.27 27.60 -5.02
C GLN A 190 -16.65 27.87 -5.64
N SER A 191 -16.84 27.59 -6.93
CA SER A 191 -18.15 27.77 -7.58
C SER A 191 -19.23 26.86 -6.98
N ASN A 192 -18.88 25.63 -6.62
CA ASN A 192 -19.80 24.70 -5.95
C ASN A 192 -20.09 25.14 -4.51
N ALA A 193 -19.08 25.65 -3.79
CA ALA A 193 -19.28 26.22 -2.46
C ALA A 193 -20.23 27.44 -2.48
N ASP A 194 -20.08 28.32 -3.47
CA ASP A 194 -20.94 29.48 -3.68
C ASP A 194 -22.38 29.05 -4.00
N ALA A 195 -22.56 28.04 -4.85
CA ALA A 195 -23.87 27.47 -5.18
C ALA A 195 -24.57 26.86 -3.95
N ILE A 196 -23.85 26.09 -3.13
CA ILE A 196 -24.37 25.48 -1.90
C ILE A 196 -24.88 26.58 -0.95
N ALA A 197 -24.13 27.68 -0.80
CA ALA A 197 -24.52 28.77 0.09
C ALA A 197 -25.79 29.53 -0.37
N MET A 198 -26.16 29.42 -1.64
CA MET A 198 -27.39 30.01 -2.19
C MET A 198 -28.65 29.13 -2.01
N ILE A 199 -28.51 27.92 -1.46
CA ILE A 199 -29.66 27.04 -1.19
C ILE A 199 -30.46 27.58 0.01
N LYS A 200 -31.69 28.04 -0.26
CA LYS A 200 -32.48 28.87 0.68
C LYS A 200 -32.81 28.19 2.02
N ASN A 201 -33.13 26.90 2.01
CA ASN A 201 -33.69 26.20 3.16
C ASN A 201 -32.73 25.18 3.79
N LEU A 202 -31.45 25.19 3.39
CA LEU A 202 -30.49 24.18 3.82
C LEU A 202 -30.23 24.25 5.33
N LYS A 203 -30.42 23.13 6.02
CA LYS A 203 -30.23 22.93 7.47
C LYS A 203 -29.09 21.96 7.77
N GLU A 204 -28.87 20.98 6.91
CA GLU A 204 -27.86 19.94 7.07
C GLU A 204 -26.98 19.84 5.81
N LEU A 205 -25.66 19.87 6.00
CA LEU A 205 -24.69 19.70 4.93
C LEU A 205 -23.65 18.66 5.32
N GLY A 206 -23.57 17.57 4.55
CA GLY A 206 -22.53 16.56 4.63
C GLY A 206 -21.59 16.64 3.44
N ILE A 207 -20.28 16.66 3.69
CA ILE A 207 -19.23 16.56 2.66
C ILE A 207 -18.26 15.48 3.11
N SER A 208 -18.25 14.34 2.44
CA SER A 208 -17.57 13.13 2.91
C SER A 208 -16.78 12.43 1.82
N ASP A 209 -15.77 11.65 2.20
CA ASP A 209 -14.89 10.95 1.26
C ASP A 209 -14.24 11.88 0.21
N THR A 210 -14.00 13.16 0.54
CA THR A 210 -13.45 14.16 -0.39
C THR A 210 -12.02 14.58 -0.03
N ASN A 211 -11.30 15.12 -1.01
CA ASN A 211 -10.04 15.83 -0.81
C ASN A 211 -10.31 17.35 -0.83
N LEU A 212 -10.44 17.96 0.34
CA LEU A 212 -10.78 19.38 0.49
C LEU A 212 -9.52 20.24 0.45
N THR A 213 -9.42 21.06 -0.60
CA THR A 213 -8.25 21.94 -0.81
C THR A 213 -8.28 23.16 0.11
N ALA A 214 -7.10 23.71 0.43
CA ALA A 214 -6.98 24.84 1.35
C ALA A 214 -7.59 26.17 0.84
N ASN A 215 -7.88 26.28 -0.46
CA ASN A 215 -8.29 27.53 -1.11
C ASN A 215 -9.81 27.73 -1.17
N VAL A 216 -10.58 26.76 -0.69
CA VAL A 216 -12.05 26.78 -0.80
C VAL A 216 -12.63 27.29 0.51
N ILE A 217 -13.50 28.29 0.43
CA ILE A 217 -14.24 28.85 1.56
C ILE A 217 -15.72 28.62 1.31
N LEU A 218 -16.41 27.97 2.26
CA LEU A 218 -17.87 27.85 2.19
C LEU A 218 -18.48 29.15 2.72
N PRO A 219 -19.19 29.94 1.88
CA PRO A 219 -19.82 31.17 2.34
C PRO A 219 -20.90 30.88 3.39
N GLN A 220 -21.13 31.83 4.31
CA GLN A 220 -22.11 31.67 5.39
C GLN A 220 -23.48 31.18 4.88
N ILE A 221 -23.92 30.04 5.40
CA ILE A 221 -25.25 29.49 5.14
C ILE A 221 -26.13 29.83 6.34
N SER A 222 -27.11 30.73 6.16
CA SER A 222 -27.83 31.32 7.31
C SER A 222 -28.71 30.34 8.07
N GLY A 223 -29.25 29.31 7.39
CA GLY A 223 -30.14 28.30 7.98
C GLY A 223 -29.44 27.04 8.49
N LEU A 224 -28.12 26.91 8.27
CA LEU A 224 -27.38 25.68 8.53
C LEU A 224 -27.23 25.42 10.03
N LYS A 225 -27.64 24.22 10.45
CA LYS A 225 -27.57 23.74 11.84
C LYS A 225 -26.53 22.66 12.02
N GLU A 226 -26.40 21.77 11.05
CA GLU A 226 -25.48 20.63 11.11
C GLU A 226 -24.52 20.65 9.93
N LEU A 227 -23.24 20.53 10.25
CA LEU A 227 -22.17 20.44 9.25
C LEU A 227 -21.31 19.22 9.54
N LEU A 228 -21.22 18.33 8.56
CA LEU A 228 -20.36 17.16 8.60
C LEU A 228 -19.32 17.25 7.50
N LEU A 229 -18.05 17.18 7.87
CA LEU A 229 -16.92 17.09 6.96
C LEU A 229 -16.13 15.82 7.23
N SER A 230 -15.83 15.03 6.21
CA SER A 230 -14.91 13.90 6.33
C SER A 230 -14.08 13.65 5.09
N GLY A 231 -12.85 13.17 5.28
CA GLY A 231 -11.91 12.85 4.23
C GLY A 231 -10.54 13.47 4.46
N ASN A 232 -9.85 13.83 3.37
CA ASN A 232 -8.57 14.52 3.46
C ASN A 232 -8.78 16.04 3.44
N ILE A 233 -8.76 16.66 4.61
CA ILE A 233 -8.94 18.11 4.77
C ILE A 233 -7.56 18.77 4.82
N GLN A 234 -7.35 19.82 4.02
CA GLN A 234 -6.09 20.58 4.04
C GLN A 234 -6.13 21.79 4.97
N SER A 235 -7.31 22.36 5.21
CA SER A 235 -7.51 23.52 6.07
C SER A 235 -8.95 23.60 6.58
N LEU A 236 -9.16 24.10 7.80
CA LEU A 236 -10.48 24.43 8.33
C LEU A 236 -11.00 25.80 7.86
N ASN A 237 -10.25 26.53 7.02
CA ASN A 237 -10.74 27.76 6.41
C ASN A 237 -12.07 27.59 5.66
N ILE A 238 -12.34 26.39 5.14
CA ILE A 238 -13.61 26.06 4.49
C ILE A 238 -14.82 26.33 5.39
N ILE A 239 -14.70 26.16 6.71
CA ILE A 239 -15.79 26.36 7.67
C ILE A 239 -15.69 27.68 8.44
N SER A 240 -14.71 28.54 8.14
CA SER A 240 -14.44 29.79 8.88
C SER A 240 -15.65 30.74 8.98
N GLN A 241 -16.58 30.65 8.02
CA GLN A 241 -17.80 31.46 7.98
C GLN A 241 -19.04 30.75 8.50
N GLN A 242 -18.97 29.52 9.02
CA GLN A 242 -20.16 28.76 9.46
C GLN A 242 -20.45 28.89 10.96
N LYS A 243 -20.43 30.12 11.49
CA LYS A 243 -20.40 30.38 12.96
C LYS A 243 -21.70 30.07 13.70
N ASN A 244 -22.80 29.84 12.98
CA ASN A 244 -24.13 29.63 13.54
C ASN A 244 -24.54 28.17 13.69
N VAL A 245 -23.72 27.23 13.22
CA VAL A 245 -24.04 25.80 13.34
C VAL A 245 -24.10 25.37 14.80
N THR A 246 -24.98 24.43 15.10
CA THR A 246 -25.18 23.84 16.43
C THR A 246 -24.53 22.47 16.56
N SER A 247 -24.33 21.77 15.44
CA SER A 247 -23.62 20.48 15.39
C SER A 247 -22.51 20.52 14.35
N LEU A 248 -21.30 20.16 14.77
CA LEU A 248 -20.12 20.11 13.91
C LEU A 248 -19.44 18.76 14.05
N THR A 249 -19.36 18.03 12.94
CA THR A 249 -18.63 16.76 12.84
C THR A 249 -17.50 16.90 11.83
N ILE A 250 -16.26 16.63 12.24
CA ILE A 250 -15.10 16.64 11.36
C ILE A 250 -14.26 15.38 11.56
N GLY A 251 -14.14 14.56 10.52
CA GLY A 251 -13.28 13.38 10.48
C GLY A 251 -12.11 13.56 9.52
N GLN A 252 -10.88 13.53 10.03
CA GLN A 252 -9.68 13.61 9.20
C GLN A 252 -9.13 12.23 8.87
N ASP A 253 -8.98 11.92 7.59
CA ASP A 253 -8.37 10.69 7.06
C ASP A 253 -6.93 10.93 6.52
N GLY A 254 -6.50 12.19 6.46
CA GLY A 254 -5.20 12.61 5.94
C GLY A 254 -4.07 12.71 6.96
N LYS A 255 -2.82 12.78 6.46
CA LYS A 255 -1.57 12.88 7.26
C LYS A 255 -1.17 14.30 7.66
N ASN A 256 -1.94 15.31 7.24
CA ASN A 256 -1.57 16.71 7.39
C ASN A 256 -1.89 17.24 8.78
N ASP A 257 -0.98 18.05 9.32
CA ASP A 257 -1.28 18.91 10.46
C ASP A 257 -2.14 20.08 9.99
N ILE A 258 -3.37 20.10 10.47
CA ILE A 258 -4.35 21.14 10.15
C ILE A 258 -4.36 22.13 11.31
N ASP A 259 -4.25 23.42 11.00
CA ASP A 259 -4.53 24.46 11.99
C ASP A 259 -5.98 24.35 12.45
N THR A 260 -6.18 24.28 13.76
CA THR A 260 -7.49 24.16 14.40
C THR A 260 -8.00 25.48 14.97
N SER A 261 -7.29 26.59 14.75
CA SER A 261 -7.59 27.90 15.32
C SER A 261 -9.01 28.40 15.00
N GLU A 262 -9.56 28.03 13.84
CA GLU A 262 -10.93 28.36 13.40
C GLU A 262 -12.00 27.77 14.32
N LEU A 263 -11.72 26.67 15.03
CA LEU A 263 -12.67 26.05 15.98
C LEU A 263 -13.03 27.01 17.13
N ARG A 264 -12.13 27.93 17.51
CA ARG A 264 -12.35 28.88 18.60
C ARG A 264 -13.52 29.83 18.35
N ASP A 265 -13.82 30.10 17.09
CA ASP A 265 -14.83 31.07 16.65
C ASP A 265 -16.26 30.52 16.74
N PHE A 266 -16.42 29.21 16.96
CA PHE A 266 -17.73 28.59 17.14
C PHE A 266 -18.25 28.86 18.56
N SER A 267 -19.32 29.65 18.67
CA SER A 267 -19.94 30.02 19.94
C SER A 267 -21.30 29.37 20.21
N ASN A 268 -21.94 28.79 19.19
CA ASN A 268 -23.31 28.28 19.26
C ASN A 268 -23.42 26.75 19.28
N LEU A 269 -22.28 26.04 19.30
CA LEU A 269 -22.25 24.57 19.27
C LEU A 269 -22.91 23.96 20.51
N ARG A 270 -23.64 22.88 20.26
CA ARG A 270 -24.15 21.91 21.24
C ARG A 270 -23.46 20.56 21.09
N ASP A 271 -23.13 20.19 19.85
CA ASP A 271 -22.51 18.91 19.51
C ASP A 271 -21.20 19.15 18.76
N LEU A 272 -20.13 18.52 19.25
CA LEU A 272 -18.83 18.55 18.59
C LEU A 272 -18.25 17.14 18.49
N VAL A 273 -18.01 16.71 17.26
CA VAL A 273 -17.35 15.43 16.96
C VAL A 273 -16.10 15.71 16.13
N LEU A 274 -14.93 15.43 16.69
CA LEU A 274 -13.66 15.55 16.00
C LEU A 274 -12.91 14.22 16.06
N SER A 275 -12.32 13.82 14.94
CA SER A 275 -11.47 12.64 14.87
C SER A 275 -10.17 12.93 14.11
N ASN A 276 -9.04 12.57 14.71
CA ASN A 276 -7.70 12.66 14.12
C ASN A 276 -7.20 14.11 13.85
N PHE A 277 -7.37 15.02 14.80
CA PHE A 277 -6.87 16.41 14.73
C PHE A 277 -5.77 16.68 15.76
N ARG A 278 -4.86 17.63 15.48
CA ARG A 278 -3.87 18.13 16.45
C ARG A 278 -4.19 19.54 16.92
N GLY A 279 -3.61 19.95 18.05
CA GLY A 279 -3.79 21.30 18.61
C GLY A 279 -5.20 21.61 19.10
N VAL A 280 -6.08 20.60 19.17
CA VAL A 280 -7.50 20.79 19.52
C VAL A 280 -7.64 21.31 20.94
N GLU A 281 -6.85 20.81 21.89
CA GLU A 281 -6.95 21.16 23.31
C GLU A 281 -6.90 22.68 23.57
N GLU A 282 -6.05 23.41 22.84
CA GLU A 282 -5.93 24.86 22.96
C GLU A 282 -6.94 25.63 22.11
N ASN A 283 -7.52 24.98 21.11
CA ASN A 283 -8.40 25.59 20.11
C ASN A 283 -9.88 25.19 20.26
N LEU A 284 -10.22 24.47 21.33
CA LEU A 284 -11.59 24.09 21.63
C LEU A 284 -12.57 25.29 21.56
N PRO A 285 -13.78 25.10 20.99
CA PRO A 285 -14.76 26.16 20.83
C PRO A 285 -15.05 26.98 22.08
N ARG A 286 -15.48 28.23 21.88
CA ARG A 286 -15.93 29.12 22.97
C ARG A 286 -17.40 28.89 23.35
N ALA A 287 -18.04 27.89 22.76
CA ALA A 287 -19.44 27.51 23.00
C ALA A 287 -19.65 26.88 24.38
N ASN A 288 -20.10 27.68 25.36
CA ASN A 288 -20.46 27.16 26.70
C ASN A 288 -21.73 26.29 26.70
N GLY A 289 -22.44 26.23 25.57
CA GLY A 289 -23.66 25.46 25.35
C GLY A 289 -23.44 24.01 24.94
N ILE A 290 -22.20 23.54 24.84
CA ILE A 290 -21.90 22.15 24.43
C ILE A 290 -22.48 21.15 25.43
N GLU A 291 -23.25 20.21 24.88
CA GLU A 291 -23.92 19.11 25.57
C GLU A 291 -23.19 17.78 25.25
N ASN A 292 -22.76 17.58 24.00
CA ASN A 292 -22.10 16.34 23.58
C ASN A 292 -20.73 16.62 22.95
N ILE A 293 -19.69 15.92 23.42
CA ILE A 293 -18.35 16.02 22.86
C ILE A 293 -17.75 14.65 22.57
N ILE A 294 -17.24 14.45 21.35
CA ILE A 294 -16.50 13.26 20.94
C ILE A 294 -15.20 13.75 20.32
N LEU A 295 -14.08 13.59 21.02
CA LEU A 295 -12.75 13.97 20.53
C LEU A 295 -11.91 12.70 20.47
N LYS A 296 -11.89 12.03 19.33
CA LYS A 296 -11.13 10.79 19.17
C LYS A 296 -9.76 11.10 18.58
N ASN A 297 -8.69 10.65 19.24
CA ASN A 297 -7.33 10.87 18.75
C ASN A 297 -7.06 12.36 18.44
N CYS A 298 -7.35 13.23 19.42
CA CYS A 298 -7.28 14.69 19.28
C CYS A 298 -6.17 15.35 20.10
N GLY A 299 -5.31 14.55 20.74
CA GLY A 299 -4.19 15.04 21.56
C GLY A 299 -4.61 15.68 22.89
N ILE A 300 -5.79 15.35 23.43
CA ILE A 300 -6.28 15.91 24.70
C ILE A 300 -5.48 15.34 25.89
N GLN A 301 -4.83 16.21 26.66
CA GLN A 301 -4.05 15.80 27.84
C GLN A 301 -4.71 16.20 29.17
N ASN A 302 -5.24 17.42 29.26
CA ASN A 302 -5.84 17.94 30.48
C ASN A 302 -7.36 18.13 30.30
N ALA A 303 -8.07 17.01 30.17
CA ALA A 303 -9.51 17.01 29.95
C ALA A 303 -10.30 17.73 31.06
N THR A 304 -9.81 17.75 32.31
CA THR A 304 -10.43 18.52 33.38
C THR A 304 -10.51 20.00 33.02
N ARG A 305 -9.37 20.61 32.66
CA ARG A 305 -9.30 22.02 32.33
C ARG A 305 -9.90 22.33 30.97
N SER A 306 -9.55 21.54 29.95
CA SER A 306 -9.85 21.84 28.55
C SER A 306 -11.31 21.54 28.19
N VAL A 307 -11.91 20.51 28.80
CA VAL A 307 -13.27 20.06 28.49
C VAL A 307 -14.22 20.21 29.68
N LEU A 308 -13.99 19.49 30.79
CA LEU A 308 -14.96 19.37 31.89
C LEU A 308 -15.32 20.73 32.52
N ASN A 309 -14.31 21.54 32.84
CA ASN A 309 -14.50 22.86 33.45
C ASN A 309 -15.00 23.91 32.46
N ARG A 310 -14.70 23.71 31.16
CA ARG A 310 -15.06 24.64 30.10
C ARG A 310 -16.54 24.52 29.71
N TYR A 311 -17.07 23.30 29.70
CA TYR A 311 -18.42 22.99 29.23
C TYR A 311 -19.31 22.52 30.39
N PRO A 312 -20.01 23.45 31.07
CA PRO A 312 -20.81 23.11 32.24
C PRO A 312 -22.06 22.27 31.89
N LYS A 313 -22.58 22.36 30.66
CA LYS A 313 -23.79 21.65 30.19
C LYS A 313 -23.53 20.26 29.61
N LEU A 314 -22.30 19.77 29.67
CA LEU A 314 -21.91 18.50 29.09
C LEU A 314 -22.71 17.33 29.69
N THR A 315 -23.35 16.53 28.85
CA THR A 315 -24.10 15.31 29.19
C THR A 315 -23.39 14.06 28.70
N GLN A 316 -22.63 14.15 27.60
CA GLN A 316 -21.86 13.04 27.04
C GLN A 316 -20.46 13.47 26.60
N MET A 317 -19.48 12.60 26.85
CA MET A 317 -18.08 12.81 26.52
C MET A 317 -17.38 11.51 26.11
N ASN A 318 -16.79 11.50 24.92
CA ASN A 318 -15.90 10.43 24.46
C ASN A 318 -14.52 10.98 24.12
N LEU A 319 -13.48 10.49 24.82
CA LEU A 319 -12.08 10.88 24.60
C LEU A 319 -11.19 9.69 24.21
N ASP A 320 -11.70 8.76 23.42
CA ASP A 320 -10.93 7.61 22.97
C ASP A 320 -9.61 8.00 22.27
N ARG A 321 -8.54 7.28 22.61
CA ARG A 321 -7.20 7.43 22.01
C ARG A 321 -6.57 8.81 22.24
N ASN A 322 -6.78 9.43 23.40
CA ASN A 322 -6.10 10.66 23.79
C ASN A 322 -5.07 10.43 24.91
N PRO A 323 -4.00 11.24 24.96
CA PRO A 323 -3.00 11.21 26.01
C PRO A 323 -3.44 11.90 27.32
N LEU A 324 -4.53 11.43 27.95
CA LEU A 324 -5.10 12.00 29.19
C LEU A 324 -4.15 11.91 30.40
N SER A 325 -4.05 12.93 31.23
CA SER A 325 -3.33 12.86 32.52
C SER A 325 -4.08 12.06 33.59
N ASP A 326 -3.36 11.44 34.54
CA ASP A 326 -3.92 10.67 35.66
C ASP A 326 -4.96 11.50 36.44
N THR A 327 -4.64 12.77 36.70
CA THR A 327 -5.55 13.73 37.33
C THR A 327 -6.83 13.94 36.52
N SER A 328 -6.72 14.04 35.19
CA SER A 328 -7.88 14.15 34.32
C SER A 328 -8.75 12.90 34.35
N VAL A 329 -8.15 11.71 34.41
CA VAL A 329 -8.88 10.45 34.52
C VAL A 329 -9.66 10.38 35.83
N GLU A 330 -9.04 10.74 36.95
CA GLU A 330 -9.70 10.79 38.27
C GLU A 330 -10.85 11.80 38.29
N ASP A 331 -10.61 13.02 37.81
CA ASP A 331 -11.63 14.07 37.73
C ASP A 331 -12.79 13.68 36.81
N MET A 332 -12.52 13.00 35.70
CA MET A 332 -13.55 12.46 34.80
C MET A 332 -14.37 11.37 35.50
N LYS A 333 -13.75 10.45 36.24
CA LYS A 333 -14.47 9.43 37.04
C LYS A 333 -15.37 10.09 38.08
N LYS A 334 -14.89 11.13 38.73
CA LYS A 334 -15.66 11.93 39.70
C LYS A 334 -16.82 12.66 39.02
N ALA A 335 -16.57 13.36 37.91
CA ALA A 335 -17.59 14.08 37.15
C ALA A 335 -18.69 13.15 36.61
N LYS A 336 -18.35 11.91 36.21
CA LYS A 336 -19.33 10.89 35.81
C LYS A 336 -20.37 10.62 36.90
N ILE A 337 -19.94 10.58 38.17
CA ILE A 337 -20.82 10.33 39.32
C ILE A 337 -21.53 11.62 39.74
N GLU A 338 -20.79 12.70 39.93
CA GLU A 338 -21.30 13.95 40.52
C GLU A 338 -22.19 14.76 39.57
N ARG A 339 -21.87 14.76 38.27
CA ARG A 339 -22.61 15.49 37.24
C ARG A 339 -23.50 14.59 36.38
N GLY A 340 -23.44 13.27 36.56
CA GLY A 340 -24.23 12.31 35.78
C GLY A 340 -23.85 12.24 34.30
N ILE A 341 -22.61 12.61 33.94
CA ILE A 341 -22.14 12.65 32.55
C ILE A 341 -21.84 11.23 32.06
N ILE A 342 -22.30 10.90 30.85
CA ILE A 342 -21.89 9.67 30.15
C ILE A 342 -20.47 9.87 29.62
N ILE A 343 -19.49 9.34 30.34
CA ILE A 343 -18.08 9.43 29.97
C ILE A 343 -17.58 8.06 29.52
N SER A 344 -17.04 8.01 28.29
CA SER A 344 -16.33 6.86 27.74
C SER A 344 -14.93 7.26 27.29
N PHE A 345 -13.96 6.49 27.74
CA PHE A 345 -12.61 6.49 27.21
C PHE A 345 -12.08 5.07 27.41
N LYS A 346 -11.27 4.57 26.48
CA LYS A 346 -10.54 3.32 26.70
C LYS A 346 -9.51 3.52 27.82
N GLU A 347 -9.91 3.23 29.05
CA GLU A 347 -9.05 3.13 30.25
C GLU A 347 -7.88 2.19 29.97
N SER A 348 -6.66 2.57 30.38
CA SER A 348 -5.67 1.54 30.63
C SER A 348 -4.76 1.93 31.79
N GLN A 349 -4.67 1.13 32.84
CA GLN A 349 -3.54 1.23 33.79
C GLN A 349 -2.18 1.00 33.09
N VAL A 350 -2.23 0.45 31.87
CA VAL A 350 -1.11 0.37 30.92
C VAL A 350 -0.73 1.77 30.39
N TYR A 351 -1.67 2.71 30.32
CA TYR A 351 -1.47 4.09 29.85
C TYR A 351 -0.55 4.88 30.79
N GLU A 352 -0.89 5.00 32.07
CA GLU A 352 -0.14 5.85 33.02
C GLU A 352 1.30 5.34 33.18
N LYS A 353 1.46 4.01 33.27
CA LYS A 353 2.76 3.34 33.34
C LYS A 353 3.61 3.57 32.09
N LEU A 354 3.04 3.52 30.89
CA LEU A 354 3.80 3.67 29.65
C LEU A 354 4.01 5.14 29.26
N ASN A 355 3.08 6.03 29.62
CA ASN A 355 3.17 7.45 29.31
C ASN A 355 4.17 8.18 30.21
N SER A 356 4.26 7.80 31.50
CA SER A 356 5.29 8.33 32.42
C SER A 356 6.72 7.86 32.09
N GLN A 357 6.86 6.84 31.24
CA GLN A 357 8.17 6.33 30.79
C GLN A 357 8.65 7.08 29.54
N VAL A 358 9.21 8.26 29.77
CA VAL A 358 9.89 9.05 28.73
C VAL A 358 11.07 8.26 28.17
N LEU A 359 11.09 8.13 26.85
CA LEU A 359 12.16 7.52 26.08
C LEU A 359 13.23 8.56 25.78
N LYS A 360 14.40 8.37 26.39
CA LYS A 360 15.56 9.22 26.12
C LYS A 360 16.22 8.77 24.83
N VAL A 361 15.86 9.41 23.72
CA VAL A 361 16.49 9.19 22.41
C VAL A 361 17.89 9.79 22.39
N SER A 362 18.80 9.18 21.65
CA SER A 362 20.22 9.55 21.60
C SER A 362 20.49 10.88 20.89
N SER A 363 19.57 11.35 20.03
CA SER A 363 19.61 12.69 19.45
C SER A 363 18.21 13.20 19.07
N GLU A 364 18.04 14.53 19.01
CA GLU A 364 16.80 15.16 18.56
C GLU A 364 16.46 14.81 17.10
N GLU A 365 17.47 14.69 16.23
CA GLU A 365 17.28 14.27 14.84
C GLU A 365 16.68 12.87 14.75
N LEU A 366 17.19 11.95 15.56
CA LEU A 366 16.75 10.57 15.58
C LEU A 366 15.36 10.44 16.20
N GLU A 367 15.06 11.24 17.23
CA GLU A 367 13.72 11.33 17.81
C GLU A 367 12.71 11.80 16.76
N LYS A 368 13.06 12.81 15.96
CA LYS A 368 12.20 13.27 14.86
C LYS A 368 11.96 12.17 13.82
N LYS A 369 13.00 11.44 13.42
CA LYS A 369 12.88 10.31 12.48
C LYS A 369 12.00 9.18 13.05
N ILE A 370 12.18 8.83 14.33
CA ILE A 370 11.36 7.81 15.00
C ILE A 370 9.90 8.26 15.10
N LYS A 371 9.66 9.51 15.50
CA LYS A 371 8.31 10.08 15.60
C LYS A 371 7.60 10.09 14.25
N GLN A 372 8.29 10.53 13.21
CA GLN A 372 7.80 10.49 11.83
C GLN A 372 7.46 9.05 11.41
N TYR A 373 8.35 8.10 11.69
CA TYR A 373 8.16 6.68 11.36
C TYR A 373 6.95 6.08 12.08
N LEU A 374 6.89 6.24 13.40
CA LEU A 374 5.86 5.66 14.23
C LEU A 374 4.53 6.42 14.16
N SER A 375 4.47 7.56 13.46
CA SER A 375 3.29 8.42 13.48
C SER A 375 2.98 8.88 14.91
N ILE A 376 4.03 9.22 15.66
CA ILE A 376 3.97 9.80 17.01
C ILE A 376 4.04 11.30 16.88
N TYR A 377 3.14 11.97 17.58
CA TYR A 377 2.76 13.33 17.25
C TYR A 377 2.80 14.28 18.46
N SER A 378 3.39 13.84 19.57
CA SER A 378 3.63 14.64 20.78
C SER A 378 4.79 15.64 20.58
N SER A 379 4.60 16.88 21.04
CA SER A 379 5.65 17.90 21.12
C SER A 379 6.67 17.62 22.22
N ASP A 380 6.26 16.87 23.24
CA ASP A 380 7.10 16.44 24.35
C ASP A 380 7.99 15.26 23.95
N SER A 381 8.98 14.97 24.78
CA SER A 381 9.82 13.77 24.64
C SER A 381 8.98 12.51 24.51
N MET A 382 9.26 11.68 23.49
CA MET A 382 8.51 10.46 23.18
C MET A 382 8.35 9.54 24.40
N SER A 383 7.16 8.96 24.63
CA SER A 383 6.92 7.97 25.70
C SER A 383 6.75 6.55 25.16
N GLN A 384 6.79 5.52 26.03
CA GLN A 384 6.44 4.15 25.59
C GLN A 384 4.98 4.03 25.15
N TYR A 385 4.09 4.87 25.69
CA TYR A 385 2.70 4.90 25.26
C TYR A 385 2.59 5.37 23.81
N ASP A 386 3.31 6.43 23.46
CA ASP A 386 3.34 6.97 22.10
C ASP A 386 3.66 5.86 21.09
N VAL A 387 4.64 5.01 21.39
CA VAL A 387 5.04 3.87 20.57
C VAL A 387 3.98 2.75 20.52
N LEU A 388 3.24 2.52 21.61
CA LEU A 388 2.20 1.50 21.66
C LEU A 388 0.99 1.87 20.77
N VAL A 389 0.55 3.12 20.83
CA VAL A 389 -0.64 3.59 20.09
C VAL A 389 -0.32 4.02 18.67
N ALA A 390 0.92 4.44 18.44
CA ALA A 390 1.52 4.51 17.11
C ALA A 390 1.23 3.25 16.30
N SER A 391 0.88 3.47 15.05
CA SER A 391 0.36 2.42 14.17
C SER A 391 1.12 2.44 12.85
N PRO A 392 2.36 1.93 12.82
CA PRO A 392 3.10 1.74 11.58
C PRO A 392 2.63 0.47 10.85
N TRP A 393 1.32 0.18 10.82
CA TRP A 393 0.79 -1.01 10.17
C TRP A 393 1.16 -1.00 8.68
N GLY A 394 1.81 -2.07 8.24
CA GLY A 394 2.25 -2.21 6.85
C GLY A 394 3.42 -1.32 6.45
N GLN A 395 4.05 -0.59 7.38
CA GLN A 395 5.23 0.20 7.03
C GLN A 395 6.49 -0.66 6.94
N THR A 396 7.43 -0.20 6.11
CA THR A 396 8.81 -0.73 6.03
C THR A 396 9.76 0.25 6.70
N ILE A 397 10.61 -0.25 7.60
CA ILE A 397 11.69 0.56 8.19
C ILE A 397 12.95 0.42 7.34
N LYS A 398 13.53 1.56 6.92
CA LYS A 398 14.75 1.60 6.07
C LYS A 398 15.97 2.21 6.77
N ASP A 399 15.76 3.05 7.77
CA ASP A 399 16.84 3.74 8.48
C ASP A 399 17.36 2.84 9.62
N VAL A 400 18.59 2.34 9.45
CA VAL A 400 19.25 1.46 10.43
C VAL A 400 19.47 2.18 11.77
N GLY A 401 19.70 3.49 11.75
CA GLY A 401 19.83 4.28 12.98
C GLY A 401 18.52 4.30 13.78
N VAL A 402 17.39 4.50 13.10
CA VAL A 402 16.05 4.44 13.72
C VAL A 402 15.80 3.05 14.31
N LEU A 403 16.13 1.98 13.57
CA LEU A 403 15.94 0.60 14.01
C LEU A 403 16.81 0.27 15.24
N ASN A 404 18.10 0.63 15.20
CA ASN A 404 19.03 0.43 16.31
C ASN A 404 18.58 1.19 17.57
N GLU A 405 18.07 2.40 17.39
CA GLU A 405 17.60 3.22 18.50
C GLU A 405 16.30 2.68 19.11
N ILE A 406 15.35 2.21 18.30
CA ILE A 406 14.13 1.53 18.77
C ILE A 406 14.50 0.30 19.61
N SER A 407 15.49 -0.47 19.16
CA SER A 407 16.02 -1.62 19.91
C SER A 407 16.68 -1.20 21.22
N ARG A 408 17.55 -0.19 21.20
CA ARG A 408 18.24 0.35 22.39
C ARG A 408 17.27 0.87 23.44
N LEU A 409 16.18 1.49 23.00
CA LEU A 409 15.11 2.01 23.85
C LEU A 409 14.25 0.90 24.49
N GLY A 410 14.42 -0.37 24.09
CA GLY A 410 13.68 -1.50 24.66
C GLY A 410 12.21 -1.55 24.24
N ILE A 411 11.82 -0.79 23.21
CA ILE A 411 10.44 -0.65 22.73
C ILE A 411 10.15 -1.46 21.48
N ALA A 412 11.10 -2.28 21.04
CA ALA A 412 11.01 -2.98 19.77
C ALA A 412 9.81 -3.94 19.66
N ASP A 413 9.41 -4.58 20.76
CA ASP A 413 8.22 -5.43 20.79
C ASP A 413 6.93 -4.63 20.55
N LEU A 414 6.91 -3.34 20.92
CA LEU A 414 5.79 -2.44 20.67
C LEU A 414 5.85 -1.88 19.24
N ALA A 415 7.00 -1.31 18.87
CA ALA A 415 7.21 -0.62 17.60
C ALA A 415 7.19 -1.57 16.42
N LEU A 416 7.89 -2.70 16.53
CA LEU A 416 8.17 -3.55 15.40
C LEU A 416 7.11 -4.65 15.19
N LYS A 417 6.29 -4.99 16.19
CA LYS A 417 5.26 -6.04 16.05
C LYS A 417 4.26 -5.79 14.91
N LYS A 418 4.08 -4.52 14.53
CA LYS A 418 3.16 -4.07 13.48
C LYS A 418 3.86 -3.82 12.12
N ILE A 419 5.18 -3.98 12.07
CA ILE A 419 6.01 -3.77 10.87
C ILE A 419 6.00 -5.04 10.03
N LYS A 420 5.84 -4.86 8.72
CA LYS A 420 5.87 -5.96 7.75
C LYS A 420 7.29 -6.28 7.30
N ASN A 421 8.06 -5.27 6.89
CA ASN A 421 9.41 -5.43 6.34
C ASN A 421 10.45 -4.56 7.04
N VAL A 422 11.69 -5.05 7.07
CA VAL A 422 12.87 -4.31 7.54
C VAL A 422 13.87 -4.30 6.41
N GLU A 423 14.18 -3.13 5.87
CA GLU A 423 15.27 -2.94 4.91
C GLU A 423 16.53 -2.50 5.68
N VAL A 424 17.61 -3.27 5.53
CA VAL A 424 18.90 -2.97 6.14
C VAL A 424 19.98 -2.97 5.07
N GLU A 425 20.86 -1.98 5.12
CA GLU A 425 21.98 -1.92 4.19
C GLU A 425 22.92 -3.13 4.39
N SER A 426 23.24 -3.46 5.65
CA SER A 426 23.97 -4.68 6.00
C SER A 426 23.69 -5.16 7.40
N TRP A 427 23.89 -6.46 7.64
CA TRP A 427 23.73 -7.05 8.97
C TRP A 427 24.76 -6.49 9.98
N LYS A 428 25.96 -6.17 9.50
CA LYS A 428 27.04 -5.58 10.32
C LYS A 428 26.69 -4.23 10.96
N LEU A 429 25.80 -3.45 10.34
CA LEU A 429 25.40 -2.13 10.86
C LEU A 429 24.35 -2.21 11.98
N LEU A 430 23.76 -3.39 12.20
CA LEU A 430 22.79 -3.62 13.25
C LEU A 430 23.50 -3.81 14.59
N SER A 431 22.98 -3.15 15.64
CA SER A 431 23.48 -3.39 16.99
C SER A 431 23.20 -4.84 17.44
N PRO A 432 23.98 -5.40 18.37
CA PRO A 432 23.72 -6.74 18.90
C PRO A 432 22.29 -6.92 19.40
N GLU A 433 21.74 -5.90 20.07
CA GLU A 433 20.35 -5.89 20.55
C GLU A 433 19.35 -5.95 19.40
N THR A 434 19.57 -5.19 18.33
CA THR A 434 18.73 -5.22 17.13
C THR A 434 18.77 -6.56 16.43
N GLN A 435 19.95 -7.16 16.29
CA GLN A 435 20.09 -8.50 15.70
C GLN A 435 19.27 -9.54 16.50
N GLU A 436 19.36 -9.51 17.84
CA GLU A 436 18.58 -10.41 18.70
C GLU A 436 17.07 -10.20 18.58
N ILE A 437 16.62 -8.95 18.46
CA ILE A 437 15.21 -8.62 18.25
C ILE A 437 14.72 -9.14 16.89
N LEU A 438 15.50 -8.96 15.83
CA LEU A 438 15.13 -9.44 14.50
C LEU A 438 15.03 -10.97 14.46
N LYS A 439 15.94 -11.68 15.13
CA LYS A 439 15.89 -13.16 15.26
C LYS A 439 14.61 -13.65 15.94
N LYS A 440 14.06 -12.89 16.89
CA LYS A 440 12.85 -13.25 17.66
C LYS A 440 11.52 -12.78 17.04
N GLY A 441 11.56 -12.06 15.91
CA GLY A 441 10.39 -11.38 15.34
C GLY A 441 9.30 -12.33 14.80
N GLN A 442 8.02 -12.07 15.08
CA GLN A 442 6.95 -13.03 14.78
C GLN A 442 6.63 -13.25 13.29
N LYS A 443 6.68 -12.21 12.44
CA LYS A 443 6.37 -12.28 10.98
C LYS A 443 7.00 -11.09 10.23
N ARG A 444 8.17 -11.26 9.61
CA ARG A 444 8.82 -10.19 8.83
C ARG A 444 9.68 -10.70 7.69
N THR A 445 9.73 -9.93 6.61
CA THR A 445 10.79 -10.03 5.59
C THR A 445 11.89 -9.04 5.93
N ILE A 446 13.13 -9.52 5.99
CA ILE A 446 14.33 -8.70 6.14
C ILE A 446 14.95 -8.55 4.76
N GLU A 447 14.83 -7.38 4.17
CA GLU A 447 15.52 -7.06 2.92
C GLU A 447 16.92 -6.54 3.23
N ILE A 448 17.94 -7.16 2.64
CA ILE A 448 19.35 -6.89 2.91
C ILE A 448 20.04 -6.51 1.60
N SER A 449 20.66 -5.33 1.56
CA SER A 449 21.39 -4.86 0.38
C SER A 449 22.80 -5.43 0.25
N ALA A 450 23.48 -5.67 1.38
CA ALA A 450 24.80 -6.24 1.46
C ALA A 450 24.87 -7.31 2.56
N LEU A 451 25.40 -8.49 2.22
CA LEU A 451 25.41 -9.66 3.11
C LEU A 451 26.51 -9.61 4.17
N ASN A 452 27.36 -8.58 4.17
CA ASN A 452 28.46 -8.44 5.12
C ASN A 452 27.95 -8.43 6.57
N GLY A 453 28.60 -9.24 7.40
CA GLY A 453 28.25 -9.45 8.80
C GLY A 453 27.16 -10.50 9.04
N LEU A 454 26.50 -11.01 8.01
CA LEU A 454 25.58 -12.14 8.13
C LEU A 454 26.37 -13.45 8.11
N SER A 455 26.49 -14.11 9.26
CA SER A 455 27.20 -15.38 9.40
C SER A 455 26.27 -16.61 9.32
N VAL A 456 26.86 -17.79 9.15
CA VAL A 456 26.14 -19.07 9.23
C VAL A 456 25.45 -19.23 10.60
N GLU A 457 26.10 -18.82 11.69
CA GLU A 457 25.50 -18.83 13.03
C GLU A 457 24.30 -17.88 13.11
N ASN A 458 24.37 -16.70 12.49
CA ASN A 458 23.22 -15.78 12.45
C ASN A 458 22.04 -16.41 11.71
N LEU A 459 22.30 -17.05 10.56
CA LEU A 459 21.26 -17.73 9.78
C LEU A 459 20.66 -18.94 10.51
N LYS A 460 21.46 -19.75 11.19
CA LYS A 460 20.98 -20.87 12.03
C LYS A 460 20.09 -20.40 13.18
N GLU A 461 20.39 -19.25 13.77
CA GLU A 461 19.50 -18.65 14.77
C GLU A 461 18.20 -18.12 14.15
N LEU A 462 18.27 -17.50 12.97
CA LEU A 462 17.09 -17.02 12.23
C LEU A 462 16.18 -18.16 11.77
N GLU A 463 16.76 -19.29 11.34
CA GLU A 463 16.05 -20.51 10.91
C GLU A 463 15.12 -21.07 11.99
N LYS A 464 15.46 -20.89 13.28
CA LYS A 464 14.59 -21.31 14.40
C LYS A 464 13.21 -20.68 14.33
N ASN A 465 13.07 -19.57 13.62
CA ASN A 465 11.81 -18.88 13.38
C ASN A 465 11.39 -18.97 11.91
N LYS A 466 10.51 -19.92 11.62
CA LYS A 466 10.02 -20.25 10.26
C LYS A 466 9.26 -19.12 9.55
N ASN A 467 8.91 -18.04 10.26
CA ASN A 467 8.19 -16.90 9.70
C ASN A 467 9.12 -15.79 9.20
N ILE A 468 10.44 -15.90 9.41
CA ILE A 468 11.41 -14.95 8.90
C ILE A 468 11.78 -15.32 7.47
N LYS A 469 11.71 -14.33 6.59
CA LYS A 469 12.18 -14.39 5.21
C LYS A 469 13.31 -13.39 5.03
N ILE A 470 14.29 -13.70 4.19
CA ILE A 470 15.37 -12.78 3.82
C ILE A 470 15.28 -12.51 2.32
N LYS A 471 15.19 -11.24 1.94
CA LYS A 471 15.24 -10.82 0.55
C LYS A 471 16.57 -10.15 0.30
N VAL A 472 17.29 -10.55 -0.75
CA VAL A 472 18.57 -9.92 -1.10
C VAL A 472 18.31 -8.92 -2.23
N THR A 473 18.73 -7.66 -2.06
CA THR A 473 18.48 -6.62 -3.08
C THR A 473 19.12 -7.00 -4.42
N HIS A 474 18.36 -6.88 -5.50
CA HIS A 474 18.67 -7.30 -6.89
C HIS A 474 18.71 -8.82 -7.15
N ASP A 475 18.37 -9.66 -6.17
CA ASP A 475 18.32 -11.11 -6.37
C ASP A 475 16.95 -11.57 -6.90
N SER A 476 16.94 -12.24 -8.05
CA SER A 476 15.70 -12.72 -8.68
C SER A 476 15.16 -14.02 -8.08
N HIS A 477 15.85 -14.65 -7.12
CA HIS A 477 15.32 -15.79 -6.38
C HIS A 477 14.07 -15.42 -5.55
N GLY A 478 13.92 -14.14 -5.21
CA GLY A 478 12.86 -13.64 -4.34
C GLY A 478 13.25 -13.73 -2.86
N GLU A 479 12.36 -14.29 -2.04
CA GLU A 479 12.59 -14.43 -0.60
C GLU A 479 13.22 -15.79 -0.26
N TYR A 480 14.38 -15.76 0.37
CA TYR A 480 15.02 -16.91 0.97
C TYR A 480 14.44 -17.21 2.35
N ARG A 481 14.30 -18.49 2.67
CA ARG A 481 14.35 -18.93 4.07
C ARG A 481 15.80 -18.86 4.57
N PRO A 482 16.06 -18.60 5.86
CA PRO A 482 17.42 -18.52 6.37
C PRO A 482 18.30 -19.73 6.02
N GLU A 483 17.74 -20.94 6.07
CA GLU A 483 18.41 -22.18 5.71
C GLU A 483 18.84 -22.26 4.22
N GLU A 484 18.13 -21.59 3.32
CA GLU A 484 18.46 -21.55 1.88
C GLU A 484 19.65 -20.61 1.59
N LEU A 485 19.91 -19.64 2.47
CA LEU A 485 21.06 -18.74 2.36
C LEU A 485 22.34 -19.30 2.99
N ILE A 486 22.24 -20.33 3.85
CA ILE A 486 23.41 -20.90 4.53
C ILE A 486 24.48 -21.34 3.51
N PRO A 487 24.17 -22.16 2.48
CA PRO A 487 25.19 -22.58 1.52
C PRO A 487 25.80 -21.42 0.73
N ILE A 488 25.02 -20.37 0.47
CA ILE A 488 25.50 -19.17 -0.21
C ILE A 488 26.53 -18.45 0.65
N ILE A 489 26.22 -18.22 1.94
CA ILE A 489 27.14 -17.59 2.89
C ILE A 489 28.39 -18.46 3.12
N GLU A 490 28.26 -19.78 3.16
CA GLU A 490 29.40 -20.69 3.25
C GLU A 490 30.36 -20.53 2.07
N VAL A 491 29.85 -20.45 0.84
CA VAL A 491 30.67 -20.18 -0.36
C VAL A 491 31.36 -18.81 -0.25
N MET A 492 30.67 -17.78 0.22
CA MET A 492 31.24 -16.45 0.38
C MET A 492 32.36 -16.43 1.44
N GLU A 493 32.19 -17.13 2.57
CA GLU A 493 33.24 -17.29 3.59
C GLU A 493 34.42 -18.12 3.09
N GLN A 494 34.19 -19.14 2.25
CA GLN A 494 35.27 -19.90 1.61
C GLN A 494 36.09 -19.03 0.64
N ILE A 495 35.44 -18.18 -0.15
CA ILE A 495 36.11 -17.20 -1.00
C ILE A 495 36.96 -16.25 -0.14
N LYS A 496 36.37 -15.71 0.93
CA LYS A 496 37.05 -14.82 1.86
C LYS A 496 38.24 -15.48 2.55
N SER A 497 38.15 -16.77 2.88
CA SER A 497 39.23 -17.53 3.53
C SER A 497 40.49 -17.71 2.64
N GLN A 498 40.35 -17.55 1.32
CA GLN A 498 41.47 -17.62 0.37
C GLN A 498 42.21 -16.28 0.21
N ILE A 499 41.67 -15.21 0.79
CA ILE A 499 42.24 -13.87 0.72
C ILE A 499 43.24 -13.70 1.87
N GLN A 500 44.47 -13.32 1.53
CA GLN A 500 45.49 -13.01 2.54
C GLN A 500 45.10 -11.79 3.36
N SER A 501 45.45 -11.77 4.65
CA SER A 501 45.06 -10.70 5.58
C SER A 501 45.57 -9.31 5.18
N ASP A 502 46.72 -9.26 4.50
CA ASP A 502 47.40 -8.07 4.01
C ASP A 502 47.15 -7.80 2.50
N ALA A 503 46.24 -8.56 1.86
CA ALA A 503 45.90 -8.36 0.46
C ALA A 503 45.34 -6.95 0.20
N SER A 504 45.87 -6.32 -0.85
CA SER A 504 45.37 -5.06 -1.40
C SER A 504 43.92 -5.18 -1.88
N GLU A 505 43.24 -4.05 -2.06
CA GLU A 505 41.88 -4.03 -2.60
C GLU A 505 41.81 -4.66 -4.00
N TYR A 506 42.84 -4.42 -4.83
CA TYR A 506 42.98 -5.07 -6.13
C TYR A 506 43.12 -6.59 -6.03
N GLU A 507 43.96 -7.11 -5.12
CA GLU A 507 44.13 -8.57 -4.95
C GLU A 507 42.85 -9.25 -4.46
N LYS A 508 42.14 -8.60 -3.54
CA LYS A 508 40.80 -8.99 -3.09
C LYS A 508 39.82 -9.06 -4.25
N PHE A 509 39.72 -8.00 -5.05
CA PHE A 509 38.87 -7.94 -6.22
C PHE A 509 39.23 -9.04 -7.23
N LYS A 510 40.51 -9.15 -7.60
CA LYS A 510 41.02 -10.13 -8.58
C LYS A 510 40.67 -11.55 -8.16
N MET A 511 40.79 -11.89 -6.87
CA MET A 511 40.43 -13.21 -6.37
C MET A 511 38.95 -13.53 -6.60
N VAL A 512 38.05 -12.64 -6.17
CA VAL A 512 36.59 -12.82 -6.34
C VAL A 512 36.22 -12.89 -7.82
N TYR A 513 36.73 -11.95 -8.62
CA TYR A 513 36.50 -11.88 -10.06
C TYR A 513 36.91 -13.19 -10.75
N ASN A 514 38.10 -13.72 -10.39
CA ASN A 514 38.61 -14.96 -10.95
C ASN A 514 37.79 -16.18 -10.54
N ILE A 515 37.40 -16.29 -9.27
CA ILE A 515 36.65 -17.44 -8.77
C ILE A 515 35.28 -17.50 -9.45
N ILE A 516 34.53 -16.41 -9.46
CA ILE A 516 33.18 -16.39 -10.05
C ILE A 516 33.26 -16.64 -11.56
N GLY A 517 34.13 -15.94 -12.29
CA GLY A 517 34.20 -16.06 -13.75
C GLY A 517 34.73 -17.41 -14.26
N LYS A 518 35.56 -18.12 -13.46
CA LYS A 518 36.00 -19.48 -13.80
C LYS A 518 34.96 -20.54 -13.46
N SER A 519 34.10 -20.29 -12.47
CA SER A 519 33.17 -21.30 -11.92
C SER A 519 31.78 -21.24 -12.56
N ALA A 520 31.31 -20.05 -12.93
CA ALA A 520 30.00 -19.89 -13.56
C ALA A 520 30.05 -20.04 -15.09
N ASN A 521 28.96 -20.52 -15.66
CA ASN A 521 28.73 -20.61 -17.10
C ASN A 521 27.50 -19.79 -17.51
N TYR A 522 27.58 -19.18 -18.69
CA TYR A 522 26.44 -18.45 -19.25
C TYR A 522 25.30 -19.42 -19.60
N ASP A 523 24.13 -19.22 -19.01
CA ASP A 523 22.96 -20.08 -19.18
C ASP A 523 21.86 -19.35 -19.96
N HIS A 524 21.69 -19.72 -21.23
CA HIS A 524 20.73 -19.08 -22.13
C HIS A 524 19.27 -19.42 -21.80
N SER A 525 19.00 -20.37 -20.89
CA SER A 525 17.63 -20.73 -20.50
C SER A 525 16.89 -19.63 -19.74
N GLY A 526 17.62 -18.73 -19.07
CA GLY A 526 17.04 -17.55 -18.40
C GLY A 526 16.80 -16.35 -19.32
N CYS A 527 17.22 -16.40 -20.59
CA CYS A 527 17.11 -15.29 -21.52
C CYS A 527 15.78 -15.32 -22.28
N GLN A 528 14.87 -14.39 -21.96
CA GLN A 528 13.64 -14.22 -22.73
C GLN A 528 13.99 -13.93 -24.20
N GLY A 529 13.38 -14.67 -25.13
CA GLY A 529 13.68 -14.61 -26.57
C GLY A 529 14.81 -15.54 -27.04
N SER A 530 15.49 -16.25 -26.13
CA SER A 530 16.37 -17.36 -26.49
C SER A 530 15.57 -18.59 -26.95
N ARG A 531 16.15 -19.38 -27.87
CA ARG A 531 15.58 -20.69 -28.26
C ARG A 531 15.65 -21.72 -27.13
N GLU A 532 16.50 -21.49 -26.14
CA GLU A 532 16.71 -22.36 -24.98
C GLU A 532 15.89 -21.91 -23.77
N TYR A 533 15.08 -20.85 -23.91
CA TYR A 533 14.33 -20.25 -22.79
C TYR A 533 13.42 -21.26 -22.10
N VAL A 534 13.50 -21.30 -20.78
CA VAL A 534 12.63 -22.10 -19.90
C VAL A 534 12.01 -21.15 -18.89
N GLU A 535 10.68 -21.09 -18.85
CA GLU A 535 9.94 -20.28 -17.87
C GLU A 535 10.36 -20.65 -16.44
N GLY A 536 10.66 -19.65 -15.62
CA GLY A 536 11.16 -19.81 -14.26
C GLY A 536 12.67 -19.99 -14.13
N ALA A 537 13.41 -20.26 -15.23
CA ALA A 537 14.88 -20.36 -15.18
C ALA A 537 15.55 -19.02 -14.85
N GLU A 538 14.86 -17.90 -15.09
CA GLU A 538 15.24 -16.57 -14.67
C GLU A 538 15.50 -16.45 -13.17
N ASN A 539 14.67 -17.10 -12.34
CA ASN A 539 14.75 -17.01 -10.88
C ASN A 539 16.04 -17.64 -10.34
N ILE A 540 16.62 -18.57 -11.11
CA ILE A 540 17.89 -19.21 -10.79
C ILE A 540 19.04 -18.46 -11.46
N THR A 541 19.00 -18.28 -12.78
CA THR A 541 20.11 -17.69 -13.57
C THR A 541 20.38 -16.20 -13.25
N ARG A 542 19.46 -15.52 -12.57
CA ARG A 542 19.60 -14.14 -12.07
C ARG A 542 19.70 -14.06 -10.54
N SER A 543 20.14 -15.13 -9.88
CA SER A 543 20.25 -15.21 -8.41
C SER A 543 21.64 -15.59 -7.91
N LEU A 544 21.91 -15.31 -6.63
CA LEU A 544 23.11 -15.81 -5.95
C LEU A 544 23.17 -17.33 -5.95
N LYS A 545 22.02 -18.00 -5.78
CA LYS A 545 21.92 -19.46 -5.82
C LYS A 545 22.41 -20.02 -7.16
N GLY A 546 21.92 -19.47 -8.27
CA GLY A 546 22.32 -19.91 -9.60
C GLY A 546 23.82 -19.76 -9.83
N VAL A 547 24.39 -18.62 -9.44
CA VAL A 547 25.81 -18.34 -9.72
C VAL A 547 26.74 -19.11 -8.77
N LEU A 548 26.48 -19.04 -7.46
CA LEU A 548 27.40 -19.52 -6.43
C LEU A 548 27.24 -21.00 -6.11
N LEU A 549 26.04 -21.58 -6.30
CA LEU A 549 25.77 -22.99 -6.00
C LEU A 549 25.64 -23.84 -7.27
N GLU A 550 24.95 -23.33 -8.29
CA GLU A 550 24.69 -24.10 -9.51
C GLU A 550 25.71 -23.84 -10.64
N GLY A 551 26.50 -22.77 -10.54
CA GLY A 551 27.46 -22.38 -11.57
C GLY A 551 26.81 -21.95 -12.89
N ARG A 552 25.58 -21.43 -12.85
CA ARG A 552 24.78 -21.03 -14.02
C ARG A 552 24.22 -19.63 -13.85
N ALA A 553 24.47 -18.74 -14.81
CA ALA A 553 24.04 -17.36 -14.72
C ALA A 553 23.84 -16.70 -16.08
N VAL A 554 22.99 -15.66 -16.12
CA VAL A 554 23.02 -14.63 -17.17
C VAL A 554 23.72 -13.38 -16.63
N CYS A 555 23.87 -12.33 -17.45
CA CYS A 555 24.61 -11.11 -17.06
C CYS A 555 24.20 -10.52 -15.71
N VAL A 556 22.90 -10.47 -15.41
CA VAL A 556 22.35 -10.02 -14.12
C VAL A 556 22.86 -10.87 -12.96
N GLY A 557 22.93 -12.19 -13.11
CA GLY A 557 23.44 -13.10 -12.08
C GLY A 557 24.94 -12.90 -11.83
N TYR A 558 25.74 -12.76 -12.88
CA TYR A 558 27.17 -12.43 -12.74
C TYR A 558 27.37 -11.11 -11.98
N ALA A 559 26.64 -10.07 -12.40
CA ALA A 559 26.74 -8.75 -11.79
C ALA A 559 26.31 -8.75 -10.32
N LEU A 560 25.24 -9.47 -10.00
CA LEU A 560 24.77 -9.67 -8.63
C LEU A 560 25.81 -10.39 -7.77
N ALA A 561 26.31 -11.55 -8.21
CA ALA A 561 27.26 -12.34 -7.43
C ALA A 561 28.57 -11.60 -7.19
N LEU A 562 29.10 -10.91 -8.22
CA LEU A 562 30.30 -10.10 -8.08
C LEU A 562 30.07 -8.96 -7.09
N GLU A 563 28.96 -8.22 -7.20
CA GLU A 563 28.62 -7.15 -6.25
C GLU A 563 28.56 -7.66 -4.81
N LYS A 564 27.80 -8.74 -4.56
CA LYS A 564 27.58 -9.23 -3.19
C LYS A 564 28.85 -9.82 -2.60
N CYS A 565 29.64 -10.57 -3.36
CA CYS A 565 30.90 -11.14 -2.88
C CYS A 565 31.95 -10.05 -2.59
N LEU A 566 32.06 -9.02 -3.43
CA LEU A 566 32.96 -7.89 -3.18
C LEU A 566 32.57 -7.12 -1.91
N LYS A 567 31.29 -6.77 -1.77
CA LYS A 567 30.79 -6.12 -0.55
C LYS A 567 31.00 -6.97 0.70
N TYR A 568 30.86 -8.28 0.59
CA TYR A 568 31.06 -9.21 1.70
C TYR A 568 32.49 -9.17 2.27
N ILE A 569 33.49 -8.96 1.39
CA ILE A 569 34.89 -8.82 1.77
C ILE A 569 35.35 -7.36 1.97
N GLY A 570 34.41 -6.41 1.94
CA GLY A 570 34.64 -4.99 2.23
C GLY A 570 35.11 -4.15 1.04
N ILE A 571 34.87 -4.59 -0.20
CA ILE A 571 35.11 -3.81 -1.42
C ILE A 571 33.77 -3.23 -1.90
N ASP A 572 33.72 -1.91 -2.08
CA ASP A 572 32.51 -1.24 -2.57
C ASP A 572 32.28 -1.58 -4.05
N ALA A 573 31.07 -2.02 -4.36
CA ALA A 573 30.65 -2.36 -5.71
C ALA A 573 29.18 -1.95 -5.94
N LYS A 574 28.81 -1.74 -7.20
CA LYS A 574 27.44 -1.45 -7.62
C LYS A 574 27.06 -2.36 -8.77
N HIS A 575 25.85 -2.89 -8.74
CA HIS A 575 25.19 -3.45 -9.91
C HIS A 575 24.76 -2.29 -10.83
N VAL A 576 25.02 -2.40 -12.13
CA VAL A 576 24.58 -1.43 -13.13
C VAL A 576 23.75 -2.14 -14.21
N SER A 577 22.51 -1.68 -14.38
CA SER A 577 21.59 -2.09 -15.43
C SER A 577 21.70 -1.16 -16.64
N GLY A 578 21.78 -1.71 -17.85
CA GLY A 578 21.91 -0.89 -19.05
C GLY A 578 21.76 -1.70 -20.35
N TYR A 579 22.50 -1.27 -21.37
CA TYR A 579 22.40 -1.80 -22.72
C TYR A 579 23.77 -2.07 -23.32
N ALA A 580 23.90 -3.17 -24.05
CA ALA A 580 25.07 -3.46 -24.88
C ALA A 580 24.91 -2.83 -26.29
N TYR A 581 25.99 -2.27 -26.81
CA TYR A 581 26.07 -1.61 -28.11
C TYR A 581 25.02 -0.49 -28.32
N GLY A 582 24.62 0.19 -27.24
CA GLY A 582 23.68 1.31 -27.25
C GLY A 582 22.24 0.97 -27.67
N LYS A 583 21.87 -0.32 -27.68
CA LYS A 583 20.58 -0.81 -28.19
C LYS A 583 19.69 -1.32 -27.07
N LYS A 584 18.46 -0.80 -26.98
CA LYS A 584 17.51 -1.16 -25.91
C LYS A 584 17.14 -2.64 -25.91
N GLU A 585 17.11 -3.26 -27.09
CA GLU A 585 16.87 -4.69 -27.28
C GLU A 585 18.00 -5.59 -26.74
N ASN A 586 19.17 -5.03 -26.44
CA ASN A 586 20.32 -5.72 -25.87
C ASN A 586 20.48 -5.36 -24.38
N ALA A 587 19.45 -5.61 -23.58
CA ALA A 587 19.52 -5.40 -22.13
C ALA A 587 20.72 -6.16 -21.54
N HIS A 588 21.52 -5.47 -20.72
CA HIS A 588 22.76 -6.00 -20.16
C HIS A 588 23.01 -5.48 -18.74
N ALA A 589 23.85 -6.19 -17.99
CA ALA A 589 24.20 -5.85 -16.62
C ALA A 589 25.68 -6.11 -16.34
N TRP A 590 26.30 -5.20 -15.59
CA TRP A 590 27.72 -5.25 -15.19
C TRP A 590 27.91 -4.59 -13.82
N ASN A 591 29.16 -4.43 -13.39
CA ASN A 591 29.48 -3.78 -12.13
C ASN A 591 30.33 -2.51 -12.28
N GLN A 592 30.15 -1.59 -11.34
CA GLN A 592 31.15 -0.57 -11.02
C GLN A 592 31.79 -0.94 -9.68
N VAL A 593 33.11 -0.88 -9.58
CA VAL A 593 33.87 -1.31 -8.40
C VAL A 593 34.82 -0.21 -7.96
N CYS A 594 34.87 0.07 -6.66
CA CYS A 594 35.78 1.03 -6.06
C CYS A 594 37.06 0.30 -5.62
N ILE A 595 38.20 0.71 -6.15
CA ILE A 595 39.53 0.23 -5.76
C ILE A 595 40.39 1.45 -5.44
N ASP A 596 40.97 1.48 -4.24
CA ASP A 596 41.79 2.56 -3.72
C ASP A 596 41.13 3.95 -3.86
N GLY A 597 39.82 4.00 -3.60
CA GLY A 597 39.00 5.21 -3.66
C GLY A 597 38.60 5.68 -5.07
N LYS A 598 38.91 4.91 -6.12
CA LYS A 598 38.54 5.21 -7.51
C LYS A 598 37.58 4.16 -8.07
N TRP A 599 36.61 4.60 -8.87
CA TRP A 599 35.62 3.72 -9.49
C TRP A 599 36.06 3.26 -10.88
N TYR A 600 35.80 1.99 -11.17
CA TYR A 600 36.09 1.34 -12.45
C TYR A 600 34.92 0.47 -12.90
N ASN A 601 34.74 0.31 -14.22
CA ASN A 601 33.76 -0.61 -14.77
C ASN A 601 34.34 -2.04 -14.86
N ALA A 602 33.51 -3.03 -14.57
CA ALA A 602 33.87 -4.44 -14.60
C ALA A 602 32.71 -5.28 -15.17
N ASP A 603 32.91 -5.89 -16.34
CA ASP A 603 31.97 -6.86 -16.92
C ASP A 603 32.53 -8.28 -16.87
N LEU A 604 32.22 -8.98 -15.79
CA LEU A 604 32.61 -10.37 -15.59
C LEU A 604 31.95 -11.32 -16.58
N THR A 605 30.77 -10.97 -17.10
CA THR A 605 30.04 -11.82 -18.04
C THR A 605 30.83 -11.96 -19.34
N TRP A 606 31.27 -10.83 -19.91
CA TRP A 606 32.00 -10.81 -21.18
C TRP A 606 33.44 -11.30 -21.04
N ASP A 607 34.05 -11.14 -19.86
CA ASP A 607 35.39 -11.65 -19.58
C ASP A 607 35.43 -13.12 -19.14
N SER A 608 34.31 -13.71 -18.69
CA SER A 608 34.25 -15.09 -18.16
C SER A 608 34.91 -16.13 -19.08
N LYS A 609 34.62 -16.11 -20.39
CA LYS A 609 35.21 -17.06 -21.36
C LYS A 609 36.69 -16.81 -21.61
N ARG A 610 37.14 -15.55 -21.58
CA ARG A 610 38.57 -15.20 -21.69
C ARG A 610 39.32 -15.70 -20.47
N LEU A 611 38.76 -15.45 -19.29
CA LEU A 611 39.28 -15.90 -18.01
C LEU A 611 39.38 -17.43 -17.91
N GLN A 612 38.36 -18.17 -18.35
CA GLN A 612 38.37 -19.65 -18.40
C GLN A 612 39.45 -20.21 -19.35
N ARG A 613 39.79 -19.46 -20.40
CA ARG A 613 40.80 -19.84 -21.40
C ARG A 613 42.21 -19.34 -21.09
N GLY A 614 42.40 -18.60 -19.99
CA GLY A 614 43.69 -17.99 -19.69
C GLY A 614 44.06 -16.86 -20.67
N MET A 615 43.09 -16.15 -21.23
CA MET A 615 43.28 -15.04 -22.17
C MET A 615 43.29 -13.68 -21.45
N PRO A 616 43.91 -12.63 -22.03
CA PRO A 616 43.82 -11.27 -21.50
C PRO A 616 42.37 -10.82 -21.35
N LEU A 617 42.07 -10.11 -20.25
CA LEU A 617 40.74 -9.54 -19.96
C LEU A 617 40.56 -8.22 -20.72
N GLU A 618 39.34 -7.92 -21.15
CA GLU A 618 39.03 -6.73 -21.95
C GLU A 618 38.16 -5.71 -21.20
N TYR A 619 37.36 -6.18 -20.23
CA TYR A 619 36.31 -5.42 -19.55
C TYR A 619 36.48 -5.41 -18.03
N CYS A 620 37.69 -5.66 -17.54
CA CYS A 620 38.01 -5.72 -16.12
C CYS A 620 38.75 -4.45 -15.65
N LEU A 621 38.12 -3.68 -14.75
CA LEU A 621 38.62 -2.41 -14.19
C LEU A 621 38.96 -1.34 -15.25
N VAL A 622 37.99 -1.05 -16.10
CA VAL A 622 38.12 -0.16 -17.27
C VAL A 622 37.40 1.17 -17.03
N GLY A 623 37.97 2.27 -17.53
CA GLY A 623 37.39 3.61 -17.51
C GLY A 623 36.26 3.80 -18.54
N ASP A 624 35.51 4.88 -18.35
CA ASP A 624 34.30 5.22 -19.11
C ASP A 624 34.58 5.44 -20.60
N GLU A 625 35.74 5.99 -20.98
CA GLU A 625 36.06 6.30 -22.38
C GLU A 625 36.08 5.06 -23.27
N LYS A 626 36.66 3.96 -22.76
CA LYS A 626 36.69 2.67 -23.46
C LYS A 626 35.38 1.91 -23.24
N PHE A 627 34.89 1.87 -22.00
CA PHE A 627 33.75 1.03 -21.64
C PHE A 627 32.45 1.48 -22.31
N ASN A 628 32.21 2.80 -22.43
CA ASN A 628 30.99 3.36 -23.00
C ASN A 628 30.88 3.24 -24.53
N GLN A 629 31.92 2.73 -25.20
CA GLN A 629 31.84 2.41 -26.63
C GLN A 629 30.86 1.26 -26.89
N GLU A 630 30.73 0.34 -25.93
CA GLU A 630 29.91 -0.87 -26.06
C GLU A 630 28.90 -1.02 -24.90
N HIS A 631 28.99 -0.21 -23.85
CA HIS A 631 28.05 -0.22 -22.73
C HIS A 631 27.36 1.13 -22.57
N THR A 632 26.07 1.12 -22.23
CA THR A 632 25.31 2.34 -21.94
C THR A 632 24.46 2.13 -20.71
N ALA A 633 24.77 2.81 -19.61
CA ALA A 633 24.00 2.74 -18.37
C ALA A 633 22.58 3.27 -18.57
N SER A 634 21.58 2.59 -18.00
CA SER A 634 20.22 3.09 -17.97
C SER A 634 20.03 4.08 -16.83
N THR A 635 19.23 5.13 -17.03
CA THR A 635 18.92 6.14 -16.00
C THR A 635 17.64 5.83 -15.22
N TYR A 636 17.03 4.65 -15.44
CA TYR A 636 15.64 4.37 -15.03
C TYR A 636 15.48 3.82 -13.60
N GLU A 637 16.57 3.52 -12.88
CA GLU A 637 16.51 2.88 -11.54
C GLU A 637 17.09 3.73 -10.40
N GLY A 638 17.23 5.06 -10.57
CA GLY A 638 17.78 5.94 -9.52
C GLY A 638 19.24 5.66 -9.12
N ASN A 639 19.90 4.71 -9.80
CA ASN A 639 21.27 4.32 -9.56
C ASN A 639 22.19 5.30 -10.31
N ILE A 640 22.74 6.28 -9.60
CA ILE A 640 23.69 7.24 -10.18
C ILE A 640 24.99 6.50 -10.46
N ALA A 641 25.19 6.16 -11.75
CA ALA A 641 26.45 5.61 -12.24
C ALA A 641 27.61 6.49 -11.79
N GLN A 642 28.64 5.86 -11.23
CA GLN A 642 29.86 6.54 -10.82
C GLN A 642 30.67 6.91 -12.06
N LYS A 643 31.46 7.98 -11.95
CA LYS A 643 32.39 8.38 -13.00
C LYS A 643 33.66 7.54 -12.89
N CYS A 644 33.97 6.76 -13.92
CA CYS A 644 35.18 5.94 -14.00
C CYS A 644 36.16 6.63 -14.96
N THR A 645 37.02 7.51 -14.46
CA THR A 645 37.81 8.40 -15.35
C THR A 645 38.98 7.73 -16.04
N ASP A 646 39.54 6.67 -15.46
CA ASP A 646 40.80 6.09 -15.88
C ASP A 646 40.72 4.57 -15.89
N ASP A 647 41.52 3.93 -16.74
CA ASP A 647 41.79 2.50 -16.66
C ASP A 647 42.70 2.23 -15.45
N TYR A 648 42.50 1.10 -14.77
CA TYR A 648 43.40 0.71 -13.68
C TYR A 648 44.81 0.43 -14.25
N SER A 649 45.76 1.32 -13.94
CA SER A 649 47.13 1.28 -14.50
C SER A 649 47.96 0.15 -13.88
N LEU A 650 48.06 -0.96 -14.59
CA LEU A 650 48.78 -2.19 -14.18
C LEU A 650 50.29 -2.09 -14.44
N ASN A 651 50.97 -1.10 -13.85
CA ASN A 651 52.38 -0.87 -14.17
C ASN A 651 53.38 -1.82 -13.48
N GLU A 652 52.96 -2.79 -12.65
CA GLU A 652 53.90 -3.80 -12.09
C GLU A 652 53.38 -5.26 -12.00
N VAL A 653 52.10 -5.56 -12.25
CA VAL A 653 51.61 -6.96 -12.30
C VAL A 653 50.58 -7.08 -13.41
N GLY A 654 50.97 -7.66 -14.54
CA GLY A 654 50.11 -7.80 -15.72
C GLY A 654 48.78 -8.49 -15.39
N VAL A 655 47.69 -8.00 -15.98
CA VAL A 655 46.44 -8.78 -16.12
C VAL A 655 46.68 -9.86 -17.15
N MET A 656 47.50 -10.84 -16.78
CA MET A 656 47.40 -12.16 -17.38
C MET A 656 46.40 -12.93 -16.53
N ALA A 657 45.41 -13.55 -17.18
CA ALA A 657 44.81 -14.73 -16.61
C ALA A 657 45.94 -15.74 -16.46
N ASP A 658 46.39 -15.99 -15.22
CA ASP A 658 47.47 -16.93 -14.96
C ASP A 658 47.21 -18.22 -15.75
N LYS A 659 48.23 -18.74 -16.47
CA LYS A 659 48.16 -20.04 -17.13
C LYS A 659 47.55 -21.03 -16.14
N PRO A 660 46.71 -22.00 -16.58
CA PRO A 660 46.19 -23.01 -15.67
C PRO A 660 47.39 -23.69 -15.03
N THR A 661 47.71 -23.32 -13.79
CA THR A 661 48.52 -24.18 -12.97
C THR A 661 47.70 -25.45 -12.93
N ARG A 662 48.33 -26.55 -13.31
CA ARG A 662 47.86 -27.87 -12.96
C ARG A 662 47.99 -27.96 -11.43
N THR A 663 47.24 -27.14 -10.69
CA THR A 663 46.66 -27.63 -9.46
C THR A 663 45.88 -28.83 -9.94
N THR A 664 46.46 -30.00 -9.68
CA THR A 664 45.68 -31.21 -9.57
C THR A 664 44.52 -30.84 -8.66
N PHE A 665 43.39 -30.48 -9.26
CA PHE A 665 42.13 -30.80 -8.67
C PHE A 665 42.14 -32.32 -8.61
N GLY A 666 42.74 -32.83 -7.53
CA GLY A 666 42.88 -34.25 -7.28
C GLY A 666 41.50 -34.87 -7.37
N LYS A 667 41.43 -36.14 -7.75
CA LYS A 667 40.24 -36.96 -7.55
C LYS A 667 39.70 -36.68 -6.14
N GLY A 668 38.63 -35.88 -6.05
CA GLY A 668 38.20 -35.29 -4.78
C GLY A 668 38.06 -33.76 -4.73
N ILE A 669 37.69 -33.06 -5.82
CA ILE A 669 37.05 -31.73 -5.70
C ILE A 669 35.54 -31.94 -5.72
N PRO A 670 34.86 -31.67 -4.61
CA PRO A 670 33.42 -31.74 -4.54
C PRO A 670 32.83 -30.36 -4.79
N THR A 671 32.07 -30.14 -5.87
CA THR A 671 31.24 -28.93 -6.11
C THR A 671 31.85 -27.67 -5.46
N LEU A 672 31.17 -26.82 -4.71
CA LEU A 672 31.82 -26.13 -3.58
C LEU A 672 31.27 -26.83 -2.34
N PHE A 673 31.77 -28.04 -2.04
CA PHE A 673 31.48 -28.97 -0.93
C PHE A 673 30.68 -30.26 -1.26
N GLY A 674 31.03 -31.32 -0.49
CA GLY A 674 30.90 -32.78 -0.68
C GLY A 674 29.54 -33.39 -0.99
N ILE A 675 29.52 -34.27 -1.99
CA ILE A 675 28.55 -35.36 -2.08
C ILE A 675 28.90 -36.36 -0.98
N ASP A 676 28.23 -36.30 0.17
CA ASP A 676 27.93 -37.50 0.97
C ASP A 676 26.78 -37.33 1.98
N GLU A 677 26.11 -36.16 2.08
CA GLU A 677 24.83 -36.04 2.81
C GLU A 677 23.62 -35.68 1.92
N PHE A 678 23.78 -35.62 0.60
CA PHE A 678 22.67 -35.38 -0.34
C PHE A 678 22.06 -36.66 -0.95
N LYS A 679 22.06 -37.77 -0.20
CA LYS A 679 21.37 -39.01 -0.61
C LYS A 679 19.90 -39.11 -0.18
N THR A 680 19.34 -38.09 0.46
CA THR A 680 17.98 -38.23 1.05
C THR A 680 16.95 -37.21 0.55
N VAL A 681 17.30 -36.24 -0.30
CA VAL A 681 16.32 -35.25 -0.83
C VAL A 681 16.21 -35.24 -2.36
N ALA A 682 17.17 -35.80 -3.09
CA ALA A 682 17.08 -35.96 -4.55
C ALA A 682 16.39 -37.28 -5.00
N HIS A 683 15.95 -38.12 -4.05
CA HIS A 683 15.28 -39.39 -4.34
C HIS A 683 13.74 -39.30 -4.46
N GLU A 684 13.14 -38.14 -4.17
CA GLU A 684 11.68 -37.94 -4.29
C GLU A 684 11.24 -37.29 -5.60
N THR A 685 12.16 -36.78 -6.44
CA THR A 685 11.81 -36.18 -7.75
C THR A 685 12.08 -37.09 -8.95
N VAL A 686 12.78 -38.22 -8.75
CA VAL A 686 13.05 -39.20 -9.82
C VAL A 686 11.89 -40.19 -10.02
N ILE A 687 10.94 -40.26 -9.07
CA ILE A 687 9.77 -41.14 -9.19
C ILE A 687 8.76 -40.61 -10.23
N GLU A 688 8.74 -39.31 -10.53
CA GLU A 688 7.76 -38.78 -11.49
C GLU A 688 8.17 -38.95 -12.96
N GLN A 689 9.46 -38.99 -13.31
CA GLN A 689 9.85 -39.17 -14.73
C GLN A 689 9.63 -40.59 -15.24
N SER A 690 9.88 -41.63 -14.44
CA SER A 690 9.53 -43.00 -14.85
C SER A 690 8.02 -43.24 -14.90
N MET A 691 7.25 -42.56 -14.05
CA MET A 691 5.79 -42.64 -14.02
C MET A 691 5.17 -41.85 -15.19
N LEU A 692 5.72 -40.67 -15.52
CA LEU A 692 5.35 -39.88 -16.70
C LEU A 692 5.73 -40.58 -18.01
N ASP A 693 6.88 -41.25 -18.07
CA ASP A 693 7.26 -42.05 -19.24
C ASP A 693 6.41 -43.32 -19.37
N GLY A 694 5.98 -43.92 -18.26
CA GLY A 694 4.98 -44.99 -18.22
C GLY A 694 3.62 -44.55 -18.75
N ILE A 695 3.11 -43.43 -18.26
CA ILE A 695 1.84 -42.81 -18.69
C ILE A 695 1.91 -42.41 -20.17
N ARG A 696 3.03 -41.83 -20.64
CA ARG A 696 3.23 -41.49 -22.06
C ARG A 696 3.26 -42.74 -22.96
N LYS A 697 3.80 -43.85 -22.46
CA LYS A 697 3.78 -45.14 -23.17
C LYS A 697 2.37 -45.71 -23.25
N GLU A 698 1.59 -45.64 -22.19
CA GLU A 698 0.19 -46.08 -22.17
C GLU A 698 -0.71 -45.21 -23.05
N ILE A 699 -0.51 -43.88 -23.06
CA ILE A 699 -1.25 -42.96 -23.95
C ILE A 699 -0.94 -43.27 -25.41
N LYS A 700 0.33 -43.50 -25.78
CA LYS A 700 0.69 -43.92 -27.15
C LYS A 700 0.05 -45.26 -27.53
N LYS A 701 0.04 -46.23 -26.61
CA LYS A 701 -0.56 -47.55 -26.84
C LYS A 701 -2.08 -47.49 -27.00
N SER A 702 -2.74 -46.62 -26.23
CA SER A 702 -4.18 -46.35 -26.33
C SER A 702 -4.55 -45.63 -27.64
N GLN A 703 -3.72 -44.69 -28.10
CA GLN A 703 -3.90 -43.98 -29.37
C GLN A 703 -3.61 -44.85 -30.61
N GLU A 704 -2.66 -45.79 -30.52
CA GLU A 704 -2.46 -46.80 -31.58
C GLU A 704 -3.60 -47.82 -31.60
N GLN A 705 -4.12 -48.23 -30.44
CA GLN A 705 -5.29 -49.11 -30.37
C GLN A 705 -6.58 -48.44 -30.86
N SER A 706 -6.76 -47.13 -30.64
CA SER A 706 -7.91 -46.39 -31.18
C SER A 706 -7.83 -46.22 -32.70
N LYS A 707 -6.63 -45.99 -33.26
CA LYS A 707 -6.41 -45.94 -34.71
C LYS A 707 -6.65 -47.29 -35.39
N ILE A 708 -6.19 -48.39 -34.78
CA ILE A 708 -6.44 -49.74 -35.29
C ILE A 708 -7.93 -50.10 -35.21
N LYS A 709 -8.68 -49.53 -34.25
CA LYS A 709 -10.13 -49.74 -34.14
C LYS A 709 -10.92 -48.93 -35.19
N GLU A 710 -10.51 -47.68 -35.46
CA GLU A 710 -11.09 -46.85 -36.54
C GLU A 710 -10.76 -47.36 -37.96
N GLU A 711 -9.61 -48.02 -38.15
CA GLU A 711 -9.25 -48.66 -39.43
C GLU A 711 -9.95 -50.01 -39.66
N ASN A 712 -10.45 -50.67 -38.61
CA ASN A 712 -11.25 -51.90 -38.73
C ASN A 712 -12.77 -51.63 -38.79
N GLU A 713 -13.23 -50.43 -38.42
CA GLU A 713 -14.63 -49.98 -38.54
C GLU A 713 -14.92 -49.26 -39.89
N LYS A 714 -13.89 -48.89 -40.66
CA LYS A 714 -13.97 -48.49 -42.08
C LYS A 714 -13.80 -49.70 -42.99
#